data_AF-M2SUX7-F1
#
_entry.id   AF-M2SUX7-F1
#
_cell.length_a   1.000
_cell.length_b   1.000
_cell.length_c   1.000
_cell.angle_alpha   90.00
_cell.angle_beta   90.00
_cell.angle_gamma   90.00
#
_symmetry.space_group_name_H-M   'P 1'
#
loop_
_entity.id
_entity.type
_entity.pdbx_description
1 polymer ?
#
loop_
_entity_poly.entity_id
_entity_poly.type
_entity_poly.pdbx_seq_one_letter_code
_entity_poly.pdbx_strand_id
1 'polypeptide(L)'
;MNPEADAAAAELKWSGQYNLASATRNALPGDKVLLPPSALEQLLAAAPVVHVDANQPHLTAFDPFNPYTFNAERYARAQAQDRFQQLPHPLTFRLVNPDNGRAVHAGIREFSAEEGEIVLSSFLKEALGIQERSAEPSRNGSPDGDKDGDHTMENGVDKPLGSGSNNDAAIKITVHAKQLPKGAFVKLRPLEAGYDPEDWKSLLEEHLRSNYTTLTNGEILVVHGGRGVGGKREEFRFLIDGFKPEGEGICVVDTDLEVDIEPLNEEQARETLKRIAAKRHRAPGTEQGSSTGGTIDIFNAQSGQILEGEYVDFELASWDRSQGLEIFLDEVDDEDEIDLFVSPFSSRQRVRPREEEHVFADLSSQYPKRIRLQPTNIELEEAEAIWISVHAYPSASPSTTPKPFRLRVSIFDPRTEAESKTGGDSPEVGEDEVICKNCKQIVPKGSLFLHENFCLRNNILCPQGCGQVFQKRSKAYEAHWHCPHDTFTGNTPLSHQKHSAYYHSPQTCPSCSLSFPSLPTLAHHKTTLCPAKLILCRFCHLQVAQEGDPNEQSPELVLSGLTAHELADGGRTTECHLCGKITRFRDMDTHLRHHDLERLSRPPPRLCRNVNCGRTQDGAAKNGDTRAGTRKGQGPGNDIGLCSTCFGPLYVSLHDPEGKALRRRIERRYLSQLLTGCAKDWCRNEYCRSGRKNLGQPDQSVPTKDAIPLVKPFLQGMDGKGYHTPLHFCVDERAQKCRTLAEMMAAERGIEGKGGYALEWCVAALEAEAGDLDRARSWLKAWAPQRAEAGQ
;
A
#
# COMPACT_ATOMS: atom_id res chain seq x y z
N MET A 1 36.23 -34.10 -17.14
CA MET A 1 35.89 -35.22 -16.23
C MET A 1 36.27 -34.79 -14.83
N ASN A 2 35.36 -34.07 -14.16
CA ASN A 2 35.48 -33.74 -12.74
C ASN A 2 34.60 -34.74 -11.98
N PRO A 3 35.13 -35.46 -10.99
CA PRO A 3 34.31 -36.22 -10.09
C PRO A 3 33.82 -35.26 -9.00
N GLU A 4 32.57 -34.82 -9.10
CA GLU A 4 31.85 -34.31 -7.92
C GLU A 4 31.58 -35.52 -7.03
N ALA A 5 32.49 -35.75 -6.10
CA ALA A 5 32.28 -36.66 -4.99
C ALA A 5 31.23 -36.01 -4.07
N ASP A 6 30.07 -36.64 -4.05
CA ASP A 6 28.95 -36.41 -3.13
C ASP A 6 29.47 -36.45 -1.68
N ALA A 7 29.70 -35.28 -1.09
CA ALA A 7 30.03 -35.15 0.31
C ALA A 7 28.74 -35.35 1.11
N ALA A 8 28.52 -36.59 1.59
CA ALA A 8 27.42 -36.91 2.48
C ALA A 8 27.36 -35.89 3.64
N ALA A 9 26.33 -35.04 3.63
CA ALA A 9 26.10 -34.04 4.65
C ALA A 9 26.01 -34.72 6.02
N ALA A 10 26.78 -34.23 7.00
CA ALA A 10 26.74 -34.75 8.36
C ALA A 10 25.31 -34.62 8.93
N GLU A 11 24.61 -35.74 9.11
CA GLU A 11 23.24 -35.75 9.62
C GLU A 11 23.21 -35.28 11.09
N LEU A 12 22.35 -34.30 11.37
CA LEU A 12 22.07 -33.81 12.72
C LEU A 12 21.33 -34.89 13.52
N LYS A 13 22.02 -35.52 14.49
CA LYS A 13 21.44 -36.55 15.35
C LYS A 13 20.99 -35.97 16.69
N TRP A 14 19.68 -35.74 16.82
CA TRP A 14 19.06 -35.29 18.07
C TRP A 14 17.70 -35.96 18.27
N SER A 15 17.36 -36.27 19.52
CA SER A 15 16.04 -36.78 19.90
C SER A 15 15.63 -36.30 21.28
N GLY A 16 14.36 -35.92 21.44
CA GLY A 16 13.75 -35.54 22.70
C GLY A 16 12.35 -36.14 22.87
N GLN A 17 11.88 -36.27 24.11
CA GLN A 17 10.53 -36.74 24.43
C GLN A 17 9.80 -35.64 25.21
N TYR A 18 8.60 -35.28 24.73
CA TYR A 18 7.82 -34.16 25.26
C TYR A 18 6.38 -34.58 25.56
N ASN A 19 5.75 -33.93 26.54
CA ASN A 19 4.33 -34.11 26.81
C ASN A 19 3.50 -33.23 25.86
N LEU A 20 2.36 -33.73 25.38
CA LEU A 20 1.44 -32.92 24.59
C LEU A 20 0.76 -31.86 25.46
N ALA A 21 0.83 -30.59 25.06
CA ALA A 21 0.20 -29.49 25.77
C ALA A 21 -1.35 -29.62 25.81
N SER A 22 -1.96 -29.43 26.98
CA SER A 22 -3.38 -29.73 27.25
C SER A 22 -4.38 -28.66 26.76
N ALA A 23 -3.93 -27.46 26.38
CA ALA A 23 -4.82 -26.39 25.93
C ALA A 23 -4.13 -25.42 24.98
N THR A 24 -4.55 -25.38 23.71
CA THR A 24 -4.04 -24.43 22.72
C THR A 24 -4.96 -23.22 22.57
N ARG A 25 -4.44 -22.03 22.91
CA ARG A 25 -5.06 -20.73 22.53
C ARG A 25 -4.81 -20.34 21.06
N ASN A 26 -3.86 -21.00 20.39
CA ASN A 26 -3.45 -20.70 19.02
C ASN A 26 -3.50 -21.98 18.17
N ALA A 27 -4.32 -22.00 17.11
CA ALA A 27 -4.31 -23.07 16.12
C ALA A 27 -3.05 -22.94 15.24
N LEU A 28 -2.15 -23.93 15.29
CA LEU A 28 -0.99 -23.98 14.41
C LEU A 28 -1.43 -24.45 13.01
N PRO A 29 -0.99 -23.80 11.93
CA PRO A 29 -1.32 -24.22 10.57
C PRO A 29 -0.44 -25.39 10.10
N GLY A 30 -1.02 -26.28 9.29
CA GLY A 30 -0.31 -27.33 8.55
C GLY A 30 0.56 -28.27 9.39
N ASP A 31 1.81 -28.48 9.00
CA ASP A 31 2.76 -29.43 9.62
C ASP A 31 3.66 -28.80 10.70
N LYS A 32 3.25 -27.66 11.26
CA LYS A 32 4.08 -26.86 12.16
C LYS A 32 3.98 -27.31 13.62
N VAL A 33 5.13 -27.35 14.31
CA VAL A 33 5.23 -27.60 15.76
C VAL A 33 5.89 -26.43 16.51
N LEU A 34 5.64 -26.37 17.81
CA LEU A 34 6.40 -25.55 18.77
C LEU A 34 7.16 -26.45 19.73
N LEU A 35 8.46 -26.18 19.89
CA LEU A 35 9.34 -26.86 20.84
C LEU A 35 9.80 -25.87 21.93
N PRO A 36 10.28 -26.36 23.09
CA PRO A 36 10.78 -25.47 24.13
C PRO A 36 12.15 -24.86 23.76
N PRO A 37 12.52 -23.71 24.35
CA PRO A 37 13.84 -23.11 24.17
C PRO A 37 15.01 -24.07 24.46
N SER A 38 14.88 -24.94 25.48
CA SER A 38 15.89 -25.96 25.78
C SER A 38 16.17 -26.93 24.62
N ALA A 39 15.19 -27.19 23.74
CA ALA A 39 15.39 -28.02 22.56
C ALA A 39 16.34 -27.35 21.55
N LEU A 40 16.26 -26.02 21.40
CA LEU A 40 17.16 -25.27 20.52
C LEU A 40 18.59 -25.31 21.03
N GLU A 41 18.80 -25.15 22.33
CA GLU A 41 20.13 -25.23 22.95
C GLU A 41 20.77 -26.61 22.73
N GLN A 42 19.98 -27.68 22.86
CA GLN A 42 20.44 -29.04 22.60
C GLN A 42 20.73 -29.30 21.12
N LEU A 43 19.91 -28.76 20.20
CA LEU A 43 20.14 -28.86 18.76
C LEU A 43 21.41 -28.12 18.34
N LEU A 44 21.64 -26.93 18.88
CA LEU A 44 22.86 -26.15 18.69
C LEU A 44 24.09 -26.92 19.22
N ALA A 45 23.99 -27.52 20.41
CA ALA A 45 25.05 -28.36 20.97
C ALA A 45 25.34 -29.60 20.10
N ALA A 46 24.33 -30.14 19.41
CA ALA A 46 24.45 -31.29 18.51
C ALA A 46 24.85 -30.91 17.06
N ALA A 47 24.88 -29.62 16.71
CA ALA A 47 25.16 -29.16 15.36
C ALA A 47 26.64 -29.36 14.98
N PRO A 48 26.94 -29.79 13.74
CA PRO A 48 28.31 -29.91 13.26
C PRO A 48 29.00 -28.55 13.23
N VAL A 49 30.22 -28.46 13.77
CA VAL A 49 31.04 -27.24 13.72
C VAL A 49 31.65 -27.14 12.33
N VAL A 50 31.23 -26.15 11.54
CA VAL A 50 31.83 -25.86 10.23
C VAL A 50 33.08 -25.01 10.45
N HIS A 51 34.25 -25.54 10.11
CA HIS A 51 35.47 -24.74 10.02
C HIS A 51 35.44 -23.94 8.71
N VAL A 52 35.37 -22.61 8.79
CA VAL A 52 35.57 -21.74 7.64
C VAL A 52 37.06 -21.78 7.26
N ASP A 53 37.34 -22.04 5.98
CA ASP A 53 38.69 -22.11 5.41
C ASP A 53 39.57 -20.92 5.81
N ALA A 54 40.81 -21.21 6.21
CA ALA A 54 41.80 -20.24 6.71
C ALA A 54 42.32 -19.23 5.66
N ASN A 55 41.77 -19.22 4.45
CA ASN A 55 42.25 -18.44 3.29
C ASN A 55 41.31 -17.28 2.89
N GLN A 56 40.74 -16.55 3.85
CA GLN A 56 40.16 -15.23 3.55
C GLN A 56 41.26 -14.20 3.30
N PRO A 57 41.16 -13.37 2.23
CA PRO A 57 42.11 -12.30 1.97
C PRO A 57 42.03 -11.24 3.07
N HIS A 58 43.19 -10.87 3.60
CA HIS A 58 43.35 -9.80 4.58
C HIS A 58 42.64 -8.51 4.13
N LEU A 59 42.08 -7.76 5.08
CA LEU A 59 41.67 -6.38 4.85
C LEU A 59 42.86 -5.62 4.26
N THR A 60 42.61 -4.72 3.31
CA THR A 60 43.62 -4.03 2.47
C THR A 60 44.63 -3.16 3.23
N ALA A 61 44.61 -3.18 4.57
CA ALA A 61 45.49 -2.46 5.48
C ALA A 61 46.24 -3.38 6.49
N PHE A 62 46.35 -4.69 6.23
CA PHE A 62 47.14 -5.59 7.08
C PHE A 62 48.64 -5.45 6.81
N ASP A 63 49.37 -4.90 7.79
CA ASP A 63 50.84 -4.87 7.81
C ASP A 63 51.38 -5.91 8.82
N PRO A 64 52.12 -6.94 8.36
CA PRO A 64 52.70 -7.99 9.21
C PRO A 64 53.74 -7.50 10.23
N PHE A 65 54.29 -6.31 10.04
CA PHE A 65 55.37 -5.78 10.90
C PHE A 65 54.88 -4.72 11.89
N ASN A 66 53.60 -4.34 11.84
CA ASN A 66 53.01 -3.40 12.78
C ASN A 66 52.27 -4.14 13.93
N PRO A 67 52.71 -3.99 15.19
CA PRO A 67 52.14 -4.72 16.32
C PRO A 67 50.67 -4.37 16.61
N TYR A 68 50.19 -3.20 16.19
CA TYR A 68 48.81 -2.78 16.39
C TYR A 68 47.84 -3.42 15.40
N THR A 69 48.20 -3.47 14.12
CA THR A 69 47.41 -4.16 13.08
C THR A 69 47.43 -5.67 13.30
N PHE A 70 48.58 -6.24 13.69
CA PHE A 70 48.70 -7.66 14.01
C PHE A 70 47.82 -8.09 15.20
N ASN A 71 47.80 -7.29 16.28
CA ASN A 71 46.93 -7.59 17.43
C ASN A 71 45.44 -7.41 17.09
N ALA A 72 45.08 -6.36 16.33
CA ALA A 72 43.70 -6.16 15.89
C ALA A 72 43.21 -7.31 15.00
N GLU A 73 44.04 -7.79 14.07
CA GLU A 73 43.78 -8.95 13.21
C GLU A 73 43.61 -10.23 14.06
N ARG A 74 44.48 -10.43 15.06
CA ARG A 74 44.42 -11.60 15.95
C ARG A 74 43.16 -11.60 16.83
N TYR A 75 42.75 -10.44 17.35
CA TYR A 75 41.49 -10.30 18.09
C TYR A 75 40.27 -10.50 17.19
N ALA A 76 40.29 -9.96 15.96
CA ALA A 76 39.23 -10.18 14.97
C ALA A 76 39.12 -11.66 14.57
N ARG A 77 40.24 -12.37 14.39
CA ARG A 77 40.27 -13.82 14.12
C ARG A 77 39.79 -14.65 15.31
N ALA A 78 40.14 -14.25 16.53
CA ALA A 78 39.67 -14.92 17.74
C ALA A 78 38.16 -14.75 17.94
N GLN A 79 37.60 -13.58 17.61
CA GLN A 79 36.14 -13.35 17.61
C GLN A 79 35.44 -14.05 16.44
N ALA A 80 36.06 -14.15 15.27
CA ALA A 80 35.50 -14.93 14.15
C ALA A 80 35.56 -16.47 14.39
N GLN A 81 36.41 -16.92 15.31
CA GLN A 81 36.47 -18.30 15.80
C GLN A 81 35.37 -18.65 16.82
N ASP A 82 34.57 -17.69 17.29
CA ASP A 82 33.35 -17.98 18.05
C ASP A 82 32.29 -18.61 17.12
N ARG A 83 32.44 -19.93 16.94
CA ARG A 83 31.43 -20.96 16.62
C ARG A 83 30.20 -20.47 15.83
N PHE A 84 30.29 -20.44 14.50
CA PHE A 84 29.10 -20.58 13.66
C PHE A 84 28.63 -22.04 13.69
N GLN A 85 27.75 -22.37 14.66
CA GLN A 85 26.94 -23.59 14.61
C GLN A 85 25.81 -23.35 13.61
N GLN A 86 25.98 -23.79 12.37
CA GLN A 86 24.91 -23.72 11.37
C GLN A 86 24.02 -24.95 11.51
N LEU A 87 22.79 -24.71 11.95
CA LEU A 87 21.71 -25.69 11.83
C LEU A 87 21.29 -25.79 10.36
N PRO A 88 20.96 -27.00 9.87
CA PRO A 88 20.47 -27.15 8.49
C PRO A 88 19.15 -26.41 8.30
N HIS A 89 19.02 -25.72 7.17
CA HIS A 89 17.78 -25.07 6.77
C HIS A 89 17.13 -25.85 5.62
N PRO A 90 15.84 -26.21 5.71
CA PRO A 90 14.94 -26.09 6.86
C PRO A 90 15.14 -27.20 7.91
N LEU A 91 14.82 -26.88 9.17
CA LEU A 91 14.82 -27.84 10.29
C LEU A 91 13.55 -28.71 10.26
N THR A 92 13.75 -30.01 10.09
CA THR A 92 12.67 -31.00 9.96
C THR A 92 12.79 -32.10 11.02
N PHE A 93 11.64 -32.55 11.50
CA PHE A 93 11.52 -33.50 12.61
C PHE A 93 10.63 -34.67 12.23
N ARG A 94 10.98 -35.88 12.69
CA ARG A 94 10.10 -37.04 12.70
C ARG A 94 9.46 -37.14 14.08
N LEU A 95 8.15 -36.95 14.12
CA LEU A 95 7.33 -37.14 15.31
C LEU A 95 6.86 -38.59 15.35
N VAL A 96 7.02 -39.25 16.49
CA VAL A 96 6.57 -40.62 16.72
C VAL A 96 5.68 -40.62 17.96
N ASN A 97 4.46 -41.14 17.81
CA ASN A 97 3.61 -41.45 18.93
C ASN A 97 3.96 -42.87 19.42
N PRO A 98 4.58 -43.02 20.61
CA PRO A 98 4.97 -44.32 21.14
C PRO A 98 3.77 -45.22 21.47
N ASP A 99 2.58 -44.66 21.68
CA ASP A 99 1.40 -45.42 22.12
C ASP A 99 0.76 -46.21 20.96
N ASN A 100 0.84 -45.71 19.73
CA ASN A 100 0.26 -46.35 18.55
C ASN A 100 1.25 -46.63 17.41
N GLY A 101 2.52 -46.23 17.56
CA GLY A 101 3.60 -46.43 16.59
C GLY A 101 3.47 -45.58 15.32
N ARG A 102 2.51 -44.65 15.24
CA ARG A 102 2.38 -43.76 14.07
C ARG A 102 3.50 -42.74 14.07
N ALA A 103 4.00 -42.43 12.87
CA ALA A 103 5.05 -41.45 12.67
C ALA A 103 4.70 -40.49 11.54
N VAL A 104 4.92 -39.20 11.75
CA VAL A 104 4.69 -38.13 10.78
C VAL A 104 5.88 -37.18 10.78
N HIS A 105 6.19 -36.57 9.63
CA HIS A 105 7.21 -35.54 9.54
C HIS A 105 6.59 -34.15 9.72
N ALA A 106 7.32 -33.26 10.37
CA ALA A 106 6.87 -31.92 10.73
C ALA A 106 8.00 -30.89 10.68
N GLY A 107 7.63 -29.63 10.47
CA GLY A 107 8.53 -28.48 10.53
C GLY A 107 8.41 -27.71 11.84
N ILE A 108 9.52 -27.13 12.29
CA ILE A 108 9.49 -26.19 13.41
C ILE A 108 8.96 -24.83 12.95
N ARG A 109 8.07 -24.23 13.74
CA ARG A 109 7.69 -22.81 13.57
C ARG A 109 8.58 -21.90 14.40
N GLU A 110 8.66 -22.19 15.70
CA GLU A 110 9.48 -21.43 16.66
C GLU A 110 9.72 -22.25 17.93
N PHE A 111 10.68 -21.82 18.75
CA PHE A 111 11.04 -22.44 20.02
C PHE A 111 10.46 -21.66 21.21
N SER A 112 9.14 -21.73 21.40
CA SER A 112 8.39 -20.94 22.39
C SER A 112 7.48 -21.76 23.31
N ALA A 113 7.51 -23.10 23.22
CA ALA A 113 6.68 -23.95 24.08
C ALA A 113 7.18 -23.97 25.54
N GLU A 114 6.29 -24.34 26.47
CA GLU A 114 6.69 -24.57 27.87
C GLU A 114 7.71 -25.71 27.97
N GLU A 115 8.60 -25.61 28.96
CA GLU A 115 9.66 -26.59 29.15
C GLU A 115 9.11 -28.00 29.40
N GLY A 116 9.52 -28.96 28.55
CA GLY A 116 9.03 -30.34 28.59
C GLY A 116 7.72 -30.59 27.83
N GLU A 117 7.15 -29.57 27.18
CA GLU A 117 5.92 -29.69 26.38
C GLU A 117 6.14 -29.49 24.87
N ILE A 118 5.25 -30.08 24.06
CA ILE A 118 5.18 -29.86 22.61
C ILE A 118 3.77 -29.43 22.21
N VAL A 119 3.71 -28.43 21.33
CA VAL A 119 2.46 -27.99 20.72
C VAL A 119 2.40 -28.49 19.29
N LEU A 120 1.32 -29.21 18.96
CA LEU A 120 1.03 -29.77 17.63
C LEU A 120 -0.15 -29.05 16.98
N SER A 121 -0.13 -28.94 15.65
CA SER A 121 -1.29 -28.55 14.85
C SER A 121 -2.40 -29.61 14.89
N SER A 122 -3.62 -29.22 14.53
CA SER A 122 -4.76 -30.16 14.40
C SER A 122 -4.47 -31.28 13.41
N PHE A 123 -3.86 -30.95 12.26
CA PHE A 123 -3.41 -31.91 11.26
C PHE A 123 -2.45 -32.97 11.85
N LEU A 124 -1.43 -32.54 12.60
CA LEU A 124 -0.45 -33.47 13.19
C LEU A 124 -1.08 -34.34 14.30
N LYS A 125 -2.02 -33.81 15.08
CA LYS A 125 -2.77 -34.60 16.07
C LYS A 125 -3.57 -35.71 15.40
N GLU A 126 -4.26 -35.40 14.30
CA GLU A 126 -5.04 -36.37 13.52
C GLU A 126 -4.15 -37.45 12.90
N ALA A 127 -3.05 -37.05 12.24
CA ALA A 127 -2.06 -37.96 11.67
C ALA A 127 -1.48 -38.93 12.74
N LEU A 128 -1.10 -38.38 13.91
CA LEU A 128 -0.59 -39.16 15.05
C LEU A 128 -1.67 -39.95 15.80
N GLY A 129 -2.94 -39.88 15.40
CA GLY A 129 -4.05 -40.65 15.97
C GLY A 129 -4.45 -40.22 17.38
N ILE A 130 -4.28 -38.94 17.72
CA ILE A 130 -4.62 -38.36 19.02
C ILE A 130 -6.06 -37.85 18.97
N GLN A 131 -6.98 -38.51 19.67
CA GLN A 131 -8.38 -38.07 19.76
C GLN A 131 -8.52 -36.93 20.77
N GLU A 132 -8.94 -35.74 20.32
CA GLU A 132 -9.42 -34.69 21.22
C GLU A 132 -10.78 -35.14 21.80
N ARG A 133 -10.85 -35.36 23.12
CA ARG A 133 -12.14 -35.39 23.80
C ARG A 133 -12.72 -33.99 23.67
N SER A 134 -13.78 -33.84 22.89
CA SER A 134 -14.59 -32.63 22.80
C SER A 134 -14.94 -32.18 24.23
N ALA A 135 -14.31 -31.09 24.67
CA ALA A 135 -14.64 -30.44 25.91
C ALA A 135 -16.05 -29.84 25.75
N GLU A 136 -17.07 -30.56 26.21
CA GLU A 136 -18.35 -29.92 26.47
C GLU A 136 -18.15 -28.82 27.51
N PRO A 137 -18.69 -27.61 27.30
CA PRO A 137 -18.57 -26.53 28.27
C PRO A 137 -19.39 -26.87 29.52
N SER A 138 -18.70 -27.36 30.54
CA SER A 138 -19.22 -27.52 31.90
C SER A 138 -19.70 -26.16 32.45
N ARG A 139 -21.02 -25.96 32.48
CA ARG A 139 -21.69 -24.99 33.36
C ARG A 139 -22.64 -25.74 34.30
N ASN A 140 -22.17 -26.04 35.52
CA ASN A 140 -23.03 -26.26 36.70
C ASN A 140 -23.75 -24.92 37.00
N GLY A 141 -25.09 -24.82 37.03
CA GLY A 141 -26.02 -25.23 38.10
C GLY A 141 -26.49 -23.97 38.85
N SER A 142 -27.75 -23.64 39.17
CA SER A 142 -29.11 -24.24 39.13
C SER A 142 -30.10 -23.05 39.38
N PRO A 143 -31.39 -23.18 39.82
CA PRO A 143 -32.37 -24.29 39.79
C PRO A 143 -33.76 -23.86 39.22
N ASP A 144 -34.59 -24.81 38.79
CA ASP A 144 -36.06 -24.86 39.02
C ASP A 144 -36.78 -25.71 37.95
N GLY A 145 -37.70 -26.57 38.40
CA GLY A 145 -38.79 -27.07 37.55
C GLY A 145 -38.92 -28.58 37.43
N ASP A 146 -39.62 -29.18 38.40
CA ASP A 146 -40.31 -30.48 38.35
C ASP A 146 -40.96 -30.80 36.98
N LYS A 147 -40.79 -32.03 36.49
CA LYS A 147 -41.90 -32.96 36.15
C LYS A 147 -41.44 -34.28 35.52
N ASP A 148 -41.98 -35.33 36.13
CA ASP A 148 -42.12 -36.75 35.78
C ASP A 148 -42.15 -37.14 34.29
N GLY A 149 -41.55 -38.30 34.00
CA GLY A 149 -41.71 -39.05 32.75
C GLY A 149 -40.90 -40.34 32.72
N ASP A 150 -41.48 -41.40 33.29
CA ASP A 150 -41.01 -42.78 33.41
C ASP A 150 -40.83 -43.53 32.06
N HIS A 151 -40.17 -44.70 32.15
CA HIS A 151 -39.97 -45.82 31.20
C HIS A 151 -38.59 -45.84 30.52
N THR A 152 -37.73 -46.87 30.64
CA THR A 152 -37.79 -48.23 31.21
C THR A 152 -36.34 -48.72 31.34
N MET A 153 -35.93 -49.21 32.51
CA MET A 153 -34.67 -49.93 32.70
C MET A 153 -34.79 -51.38 32.20
N GLU A 154 -33.72 -51.89 31.59
CA GLU A 154 -33.40 -53.31 31.66
C GLU A 154 -32.07 -53.51 32.40
N ASN A 155 -32.12 -54.44 33.35
CA ASN A 155 -31.20 -54.66 34.47
C ASN A 155 -29.97 -55.49 34.10
N GLY A 156 -28.86 -55.25 34.82
CA GLY A 156 -27.64 -56.06 34.67
C GLY A 156 -26.56 -55.98 35.75
N VAL A 157 -26.91 -55.73 37.02
CA VAL A 157 -26.19 -56.17 38.26
C VAL A 157 -24.78 -55.58 38.58
N ASP A 158 -24.79 -54.59 39.49
CA ASP A 158 -23.78 -54.19 40.50
C ASP A 158 -23.38 -55.36 41.44
N LYS A 159 -22.19 -55.54 42.05
CA LYS A 159 -21.21 -54.70 42.81
C LYS A 159 -20.15 -55.69 43.41
N PRO A 160 -19.09 -55.32 44.18
CA PRO A 160 -18.49 -54.01 44.47
C PRO A 160 -16.93 -53.93 44.51
N LEU A 161 -16.46 -52.68 44.57
CA LEU A 161 -15.25 -52.13 45.23
C LEU A 161 -13.82 -52.44 44.73
N GLY A 162 -13.17 -51.38 44.26
CA GLY A 162 -11.72 -51.24 44.20
C GLY A 162 -11.34 -49.79 43.89
N SER A 163 -11.30 -48.95 44.93
CA SER A 163 -10.63 -47.65 44.89
C SER A 163 -9.16 -47.87 44.48
N GLY A 164 -8.76 -47.29 43.35
CA GLY A 164 -7.39 -47.42 42.84
C GLY A 164 -7.16 -46.51 41.65
N SER A 165 -6.47 -45.40 41.92
CA SER A 165 -5.64 -44.61 41.00
C SER A 165 -5.44 -45.20 39.59
N ASN A 166 -5.80 -44.44 38.56
CA ASN A 166 -5.02 -44.42 37.32
C ASN A 166 -5.05 -43.02 36.71
N ASN A 167 -3.85 -42.45 36.63
CA ASN A 167 -3.47 -41.13 36.15
C ASN A 167 -4.06 -40.80 34.78
N ASP A 168 -4.39 -39.51 34.58
CA ASP A 168 -4.21 -38.83 33.29
C ASP A 168 -2.75 -39.06 32.84
N ALA A 169 -2.52 -40.08 32.01
CA ALA A 169 -1.24 -40.25 31.37
C ALA A 169 -1.15 -39.19 30.26
N ALA A 170 -0.45 -38.09 30.54
CA ALA A 170 -0.09 -37.11 29.53
C ALA A 170 0.51 -37.83 28.31
N ILE A 171 -0.08 -37.64 27.13
CA ILE A 171 0.36 -38.26 25.88
C ILE A 171 1.79 -37.78 25.61
N LYS A 172 2.72 -38.72 25.46
CA LYS A 172 4.14 -38.40 25.21
C LYS A 172 4.44 -38.56 23.74
N ILE A 173 5.14 -37.59 23.14
CA ILE A 173 5.56 -37.63 21.74
C ILE A 173 7.08 -37.63 21.70
N THR A 174 7.65 -38.55 20.93
CA THR A 174 9.10 -38.60 20.68
C THR A 174 9.41 -37.84 19.39
N VAL A 175 10.33 -36.89 19.48
CA VAL A 175 10.74 -36.01 18.38
C VAL A 175 12.17 -36.35 18.00
N HIS A 176 12.40 -36.68 16.74
CA HIS A 176 13.74 -36.92 16.19
C HIS A 176 14.09 -35.86 15.16
N ALA A 177 15.26 -35.23 15.24
CA ALA A 177 15.79 -34.44 14.15
C ALA A 177 16.13 -35.38 12.99
N LYS A 178 15.52 -35.17 11.83
CA LYS A 178 15.72 -36.01 10.64
C LYS A 178 15.61 -35.13 9.41
N GLN A 179 16.71 -34.96 8.69
CA GLN A 179 16.71 -34.20 7.44
C GLN A 179 16.05 -35.04 6.34
N LEU A 180 15.04 -34.48 5.67
CA LEU A 180 14.40 -35.11 4.52
C LEU A 180 15.04 -34.64 3.21
N PRO A 181 15.07 -35.51 2.18
CA PRO A 181 15.48 -35.10 0.85
C PRO A 181 14.47 -34.13 0.25
N LYS A 182 14.97 -33.24 -0.61
CA LYS A 182 14.17 -32.31 -1.40
C LYS A 182 13.27 -33.08 -2.37
N GLY A 183 11.99 -32.78 -2.38
CA GLY A 183 11.01 -33.41 -3.28
C GLY A 183 11.14 -32.89 -4.71
N ALA A 184 11.07 -33.78 -5.69
CA ALA A 184 10.98 -33.44 -7.11
C ALA A 184 9.60 -33.74 -7.69
N PHE A 185 8.90 -34.74 -7.13
CA PHE A 185 7.58 -35.17 -7.61
C PHE A 185 6.69 -35.64 -6.45
N VAL A 186 5.41 -35.30 -6.48
CA VAL A 186 4.37 -35.82 -5.58
C VAL A 186 3.14 -36.28 -6.37
N LYS A 187 2.62 -37.45 -5.98
CA LYS A 187 1.37 -38.00 -6.50
C LYS A 187 0.24 -37.77 -5.50
N LEU A 188 -0.77 -37.00 -5.90
CA LEU A 188 -1.95 -36.69 -5.10
C LEU A 188 -3.20 -37.34 -5.69
N ARG A 189 -4.08 -37.88 -4.85
CA ARG A 189 -5.38 -38.42 -5.28
C ARG A 189 -6.53 -37.68 -4.59
N PRO A 190 -7.46 -37.05 -5.33
CA PRO A 190 -8.57 -36.31 -4.73
C PRO A 190 -9.61 -37.30 -4.19
N LEU A 191 -10.07 -37.07 -2.97
CA LEU A 191 -11.11 -37.90 -2.35
C LEU A 191 -12.53 -37.52 -2.82
N GLU A 192 -12.71 -36.32 -3.38
CA GLU A 192 -14.02 -35.78 -3.82
C GLU A 192 -14.12 -35.57 -5.33
N ALA A 193 -15.32 -35.74 -5.90
CA ALA A 193 -15.61 -35.53 -7.32
C ALA A 193 -15.78 -34.04 -7.66
N GLY A 194 -15.40 -33.64 -8.88
CA GLY A 194 -15.59 -32.26 -9.37
C GLY A 194 -14.40 -31.33 -9.22
N TYR A 195 -13.17 -31.86 -9.09
CA TYR A 195 -11.95 -31.07 -9.06
C TYR A 195 -11.63 -30.48 -10.46
N ASP A 196 -11.47 -29.16 -10.57
CA ASP A 196 -11.06 -28.48 -11.80
C ASP A 196 -9.58 -28.11 -11.73
N PRO A 197 -8.70 -28.61 -12.63
CA PRO A 197 -7.25 -28.38 -12.58
C PRO A 197 -6.79 -26.93 -12.42
N GLU A 198 -7.59 -25.98 -12.90
CA GLU A 198 -7.26 -24.55 -12.83
C GLU A 198 -7.59 -23.92 -11.47
N ASP A 199 -8.61 -24.41 -10.76
CA ASP A 199 -9.08 -23.81 -9.50
C ASP A 199 -8.13 -24.08 -8.32
N TRP A 200 -7.55 -25.29 -8.24
CA TRP A 200 -6.79 -25.72 -7.05
C TRP A 200 -5.28 -25.59 -7.17
N LYS A 201 -4.69 -25.42 -8.36
CA LYS A 201 -3.22 -25.39 -8.53
C LYS A 201 -2.57 -24.26 -7.72
N SER A 202 -3.10 -23.06 -7.88
CA SER A 202 -2.62 -21.86 -7.16
C SER A 202 -2.88 -21.97 -5.66
N LEU A 203 -4.06 -22.49 -5.27
CA LEU A 203 -4.43 -22.71 -3.87
C LEU A 203 -3.53 -23.74 -3.19
N LEU A 204 -3.22 -24.84 -3.88
CA LEU A 204 -2.34 -25.89 -3.40
C LEU A 204 -0.91 -25.36 -3.26
N GLU A 205 -0.41 -24.59 -4.22
CA GLU A 205 0.94 -23.98 -4.13
C GLU A 205 1.04 -23.02 -2.95
N GLU A 206 0.07 -22.11 -2.81
CA GLU A 206 0.01 -21.17 -1.68
C GLU A 206 -0.10 -21.91 -0.34
N HIS A 207 -0.95 -22.93 -0.27
CA HIS A 207 -1.18 -23.72 0.94
C HIS A 207 0.06 -24.52 1.34
N LEU A 208 0.76 -25.14 0.38
CA LEU A 208 2.02 -25.83 0.64
C LEU A 208 3.11 -24.86 1.09
N ARG A 209 3.26 -23.71 0.43
CA ARG A 209 4.29 -22.70 0.77
C ARG A 209 4.07 -22.07 2.15
N SER A 210 2.82 -21.80 2.53
CA SER A 210 2.49 -21.12 3.79
C SER A 210 2.45 -22.07 4.99
N ASN A 211 1.88 -23.27 4.81
CA ASN A 211 1.49 -24.12 5.93
C ASN A 211 2.36 -25.39 6.08
N TYR A 212 3.02 -25.88 5.02
CA TYR A 212 3.74 -27.15 5.03
C TYR A 212 5.25 -27.00 4.78
N THR A 213 6.07 -27.71 5.54
CA THR A 213 7.51 -27.86 5.28
C THR A 213 7.86 -29.24 4.72
N THR A 214 7.06 -30.23 5.10
CA THR A 214 7.25 -31.64 4.81
C THR A 214 5.92 -32.28 4.42
N LEU A 215 6.00 -33.28 3.55
CA LEU A 215 4.87 -34.14 3.21
C LEU A 215 5.22 -35.57 3.60
N THR A 216 4.28 -36.27 4.23
CA THR A 216 4.41 -37.67 4.64
C THR A 216 3.54 -38.56 3.76
N ASN A 217 4.07 -39.71 3.33
CA ASN A 217 3.36 -40.61 2.42
C ASN A 217 2.18 -41.29 3.14
N GLY A 218 1.03 -41.40 2.47
CA GLY A 218 -0.18 -42.01 3.01
C GLY A 218 -1.08 -41.09 3.85
N GLU A 219 -0.66 -39.83 4.07
CA GLU A 219 -1.45 -38.86 4.83
C GLU A 219 -2.43 -38.07 3.93
N ILE A 220 -3.48 -37.53 4.54
CA ILE A 220 -4.51 -36.74 3.87
C ILE A 220 -4.21 -35.26 4.00
N LEU A 221 -3.87 -34.61 2.89
CA LEU A 221 -3.71 -33.17 2.80
C LEU A 221 -5.08 -32.50 2.59
N VAL A 222 -5.49 -31.66 3.54
CA VAL A 222 -6.70 -30.83 3.42
C VAL A 222 -6.31 -29.42 2.98
N VAL A 223 -6.75 -29.02 1.80
CA VAL A 223 -6.54 -27.68 1.24
C VAL A 223 -7.86 -26.93 1.32
N HIS A 224 -7.84 -25.77 1.96
CA HIS A 224 -9.02 -24.91 2.04
C HIS A 224 -9.05 -24.00 0.82
N GLY A 225 -10.15 -24.05 0.07
CA GLY A 225 -10.37 -23.24 -1.12
C GLY A 225 -10.95 -21.86 -0.83
N GLY A 226 -11.39 -21.21 -1.92
CA GLY A 226 -12.12 -19.95 -1.87
C GLY A 226 -13.45 -20.07 -1.11
N ARG A 227 -14.11 -18.93 -0.88
CA ARG A 227 -15.48 -18.95 -0.36
C ARG A 227 -16.40 -19.44 -1.47
N GLY A 228 -17.07 -20.56 -1.24
CA GLY A 228 -18.13 -21.04 -2.13
C GLY A 228 -19.38 -20.16 -2.02
N VAL A 229 -20.33 -20.39 -2.93
CA VAL A 229 -21.66 -19.77 -2.93
C VAL A 229 -22.35 -20.11 -1.59
N GLY A 230 -22.60 -19.10 -0.75
CA GLY A 230 -23.19 -19.28 0.59
C GLY A 230 -22.20 -19.21 1.78
N GLY A 231 -20.99 -18.72 1.58
CA GLY A 231 -20.08 -18.33 2.66
C GLY A 231 -19.35 -19.48 3.37
N LYS A 232 -19.59 -20.74 2.99
CA LYS A 232 -18.80 -21.90 3.44
C LYS A 232 -17.49 -21.97 2.65
N ARG A 233 -16.38 -22.21 3.35
CA ARG A 233 -15.08 -22.51 2.72
C ARG A 233 -15.17 -23.90 2.07
N GLU A 234 -14.80 -23.98 0.80
CA GLU A 234 -14.65 -25.27 0.13
C GLU A 234 -13.42 -25.99 0.72
N GLU A 235 -13.52 -27.29 0.98
CA GLU A 235 -12.42 -28.11 1.50
C GLU A 235 -12.07 -29.17 0.45
N PHE A 236 -10.84 -29.13 -0.06
CA PHE A 236 -10.32 -30.14 -0.97
C PHE A 236 -9.45 -31.12 -0.19
N ARG A 237 -9.80 -32.40 -0.22
CA ARG A 237 -9.06 -33.46 0.49
C ARG A 237 -8.29 -34.32 -0.50
N PHE A 238 -6.97 -34.35 -0.36
CA PHE A 238 -6.06 -35.10 -1.22
C PHE A 238 -5.29 -36.16 -0.42
N LEU A 239 -5.30 -37.40 -0.89
CA LEU A 239 -4.44 -38.47 -0.38
C LEU A 239 -3.06 -38.38 -1.05
N ILE A 240 -2.00 -38.39 -0.24
CA ILE A 240 -0.63 -38.43 -0.74
C ILE A 240 -0.24 -39.90 -0.99
N ASP A 241 0.00 -40.26 -2.24
CA ASP A 241 0.17 -41.67 -2.66
C ASP A 241 1.62 -42.03 -3.04
N GLY A 242 2.50 -41.06 -3.25
CA GLY A 242 3.92 -41.33 -3.51
C GLY A 242 4.77 -40.10 -3.83
N PHE A 243 6.09 -40.28 -3.77
CA PHE A 243 7.09 -39.23 -4.00
C PHE A 243 8.26 -39.70 -4.87
N LYS A 244 9.00 -38.73 -5.44
CA LYS A 244 10.38 -38.92 -5.91
C LYS A 244 11.29 -37.87 -5.27
N PRO A 245 12.43 -38.24 -4.64
CA PRO A 245 12.94 -39.60 -4.41
C PRO A 245 12.03 -40.45 -3.49
N GLU A 246 12.08 -41.77 -3.62
CA GLU A 246 11.26 -42.68 -2.81
C GLU A 246 11.66 -42.61 -1.32
N GLY A 247 10.67 -42.40 -0.44
CA GLY A 247 10.89 -42.29 0.99
C GLY A 247 9.60 -42.14 1.80
N GLU A 248 9.72 -42.14 3.13
CA GLU A 248 8.59 -41.92 4.05
C GLU A 248 8.06 -40.47 4.01
N GLY A 249 8.88 -39.51 3.57
CA GLY A 249 8.50 -38.12 3.41
C GLY A 249 9.53 -37.30 2.63
N ILE A 250 9.11 -36.13 2.16
CA ILE A 250 9.93 -35.18 1.39
C ILE A 250 9.87 -33.79 2.01
N CYS A 251 10.89 -32.98 1.77
CA CYS A 251 10.87 -31.55 2.06
C CYS A 251 10.43 -30.75 0.83
N VAL A 252 9.49 -29.81 1.02
CA VAL A 252 8.88 -28.99 -0.04
C VAL A 252 9.33 -27.51 -0.04
N VAL A 253 10.33 -27.18 0.78
CA VAL A 253 10.87 -25.82 0.90
C VAL A 253 12.03 -25.62 -0.08
N ASP A 254 12.01 -24.51 -0.83
CA ASP A 254 13.01 -24.17 -1.86
C ASP A 254 13.22 -25.30 -2.89
N THR A 255 12.11 -25.86 -3.37
CA THR A 255 12.07 -26.95 -4.36
C THR A 255 10.96 -26.73 -5.38
N ASP A 256 11.28 -27.01 -6.65
CA ASP A 256 10.28 -27.11 -7.71
C ASP A 256 9.67 -28.52 -7.68
N LEU A 257 8.46 -28.64 -7.13
CA LEU A 257 7.76 -29.91 -6.98
C LEU A 257 6.75 -30.12 -8.11
N GLU A 258 6.94 -31.18 -8.90
CA GLU A 258 5.93 -31.61 -9.88
C GLU A 258 4.78 -32.33 -9.18
N VAL A 259 3.55 -31.86 -9.39
CA VAL A 259 2.33 -32.45 -8.81
C VAL A 259 1.55 -33.17 -9.91
N ASP A 260 1.34 -34.47 -9.74
CA ASP A 260 0.48 -35.28 -10.60
C ASP A 260 -0.77 -35.73 -9.84
N ILE A 261 -1.94 -35.63 -10.49
CA ILE A 261 -3.22 -35.96 -9.89
C ILE A 261 -3.88 -37.10 -10.64
N GLU A 262 -4.07 -38.21 -9.94
CA GLU A 262 -4.83 -39.35 -10.45
C GLU A 262 -6.19 -39.46 -9.76
N PRO A 263 -7.29 -39.70 -10.51
CA PRO A 263 -8.59 -39.95 -9.92
C PRO A 263 -8.55 -41.21 -9.05
N LEU A 264 -9.25 -41.18 -7.91
CA LEU A 264 -9.36 -42.35 -7.05
C LEU A 264 -10.16 -43.48 -7.74
N ASN A 265 -11.22 -43.12 -8.49
CA ASN A 265 -12.13 -44.06 -9.18
C ASN A 265 -12.56 -43.55 -10.58
N GLU A 266 -12.91 -44.48 -11.50
CA GLU A 266 -13.37 -44.17 -12.87
C GLU A 266 -14.74 -43.42 -12.88
N GLU A 267 -15.62 -43.69 -11.91
CA GLU A 267 -16.92 -43.01 -11.77
C GLU A 267 -16.76 -41.55 -11.36
N GLN A 268 -15.81 -41.26 -10.47
CA GLN A 268 -15.46 -39.90 -10.03
C GLN A 268 -14.93 -39.08 -11.20
N ALA A 269 -14.07 -39.67 -12.05
CA ALA A 269 -13.55 -39.01 -13.26
C ALA A 269 -14.67 -38.64 -14.24
N ARG A 270 -15.68 -39.50 -14.43
CA ARG A 270 -16.84 -39.21 -15.29
C ARG A 270 -17.73 -38.10 -14.73
N GLU A 271 -17.95 -38.06 -13.42
CA GLU A 271 -18.72 -37.00 -12.79
C GLU A 271 -17.98 -35.65 -12.84
N THR A 272 -16.67 -35.65 -12.62
CA THR A 272 -15.81 -34.47 -12.77
C THR A 272 -15.88 -33.90 -14.19
N LEU A 273 -15.76 -34.75 -15.22
CA LEU A 273 -15.88 -34.33 -16.62
C LEU A 273 -17.27 -33.75 -16.95
N LYS A 274 -18.35 -34.30 -16.38
CA LYS A 274 -19.70 -33.75 -16.53
C LYS A 274 -19.84 -32.38 -15.87
N ARG A 275 -19.29 -32.19 -14.65
CA ARG A 275 -19.32 -30.91 -13.93
C ARG A 275 -18.49 -29.84 -14.64
N ILE A 276 -17.30 -30.19 -15.14
CA ILE A 276 -16.45 -29.29 -15.94
C ILE A 276 -17.16 -28.87 -17.23
N ALA A 277 -17.81 -29.81 -17.94
CA ALA A 277 -18.59 -29.49 -19.13
C ALA A 277 -19.76 -28.55 -18.81
N ALA A 278 -20.50 -28.80 -17.72
CA ALA A 278 -21.59 -27.93 -17.28
C ALA A 278 -21.11 -26.52 -16.87
N LYS A 279 -19.96 -26.42 -16.20
CA LYS A 279 -19.33 -25.13 -15.83
C LYS A 279 -18.87 -24.35 -17.06
N ARG A 280 -18.29 -25.03 -18.06
CA ARG A 280 -17.90 -24.41 -19.35
C ARG A 280 -19.09 -23.87 -20.14
N HIS A 281 -20.23 -24.55 -20.12
CA HIS A 281 -21.46 -24.04 -20.78
C HIS A 281 -22.07 -22.81 -20.08
N ARG A 282 -21.68 -22.53 -18.83
CA ARG A 282 -22.17 -21.41 -18.02
C ARG A 282 -21.10 -20.33 -17.80
N ALA A 283 -19.99 -20.38 -18.53
CA ALA A 283 -18.93 -19.40 -18.39
C ALA A 283 -19.44 -17.98 -18.69
N PRO A 284 -18.86 -16.93 -18.05
CA PRO A 284 -19.27 -15.56 -18.29
C PRO A 284 -19.21 -15.18 -19.79
N GLY A 285 -20.29 -14.61 -20.32
CA GLY A 285 -20.42 -14.23 -21.74
C GLY A 285 -21.06 -15.30 -22.64
N THR A 286 -21.45 -16.45 -22.11
CA THR A 286 -22.26 -17.46 -22.82
C THR A 286 -23.76 -17.18 -22.69
N GLU A 287 -24.59 -17.70 -23.60
CA GLU A 287 -26.05 -17.48 -23.58
C GLU A 287 -26.72 -17.96 -22.28
N GLN A 288 -26.14 -18.96 -21.60
CA GLN A 288 -26.64 -19.52 -20.33
C GLN A 288 -25.87 -19.02 -19.09
N GLY A 289 -24.86 -18.16 -19.26
CA GLY A 289 -24.03 -17.63 -18.18
C GLY A 289 -24.30 -16.14 -17.93
N SER A 290 -23.73 -15.61 -16.85
CA SER A 290 -23.76 -14.17 -16.57
C SER A 290 -22.96 -13.39 -17.62
N SER A 291 -23.28 -12.12 -17.80
CA SER A 291 -22.49 -11.22 -18.64
C SER A 291 -21.07 -11.04 -18.10
N THR A 292 -20.09 -10.84 -18.97
CA THR A 292 -18.68 -10.60 -18.58
C THR A 292 -18.46 -9.28 -17.86
N GLY A 293 -19.44 -8.36 -17.93
CA GLY A 293 -19.26 -6.96 -17.52
C GLY A 293 -18.39 -6.19 -18.50
N GLY A 294 -17.84 -5.04 -18.06
CA GLY A 294 -16.92 -4.23 -18.86
C GLY A 294 -16.94 -2.73 -18.56
N THR A 295 -16.36 -1.94 -19.46
CA THR A 295 -16.38 -0.48 -19.34
C THR A 295 -17.74 0.08 -19.78
N ILE A 296 -18.30 1.00 -19.00
CA ILE A 296 -19.57 1.66 -19.29
C ILE A 296 -19.37 3.15 -19.56
N ASP A 297 -20.12 3.68 -20.53
CA ASP A 297 -20.13 5.10 -20.89
C ASP A 297 -21.37 5.82 -20.36
N ILE A 298 -21.28 7.15 -20.22
CA ILE A 298 -22.35 8.02 -19.69
C ILE A 298 -23.49 8.23 -20.72
N PHE A 299 -23.32 7.79 -21.97
CA PHE A 299 -24.29 8.02 -23.05
C PHE A 299 -25.09 6.77 -23.42
N ASN A 300 -24.50 5.59 -23.26
CA ASN A 300 -25.06 4.34 -23.76
C ASN A 300 -25.51 3.48 -22.59
N ALA A 301 -26.75 3.03 -22.62
CA ALA A 301 -27.22 2.01 -21.71
C ALA A 301 -26.65 0.64 -22.13
N GLN A 302 -26.30 -0.17 -21.15
CA GLN A 302 -25.74 -1.50 -21.35
C GLN A 302 -26.72 -2.54 -20.82
N SER A 303 -27.25 -3.36 -21.72
CA SER A 303 -28.06 -4.53 -21.35
C SER A 303 -27.13 -5.68 -20.98
N GLY A 304 -27.50 -6.42 -19.94
CA GLY A 304 -26.76 -7.57 -19.45
C GLY A 304 -27.70 -8.62 -18.89
N GLN A 305 -27.12 -9.74 -18.46
CA GLN A 305 -27.82 -10.83 -17.83
C GLN A 305 -27.00 -11.40 -16.67
N ILE A 306 -27.66 -11.88 -15.62
CA ILE A 306 -26.99 -12.33 -14.40
C ILE A 306 -27.67 -13.56 -13.82
N LEU A 307 -26.87 -14.52 -13.34
CA LEU A 307 -27.33 -15.68 -12.60
C LEU A 307 -27.43 -15.39 -11.10
N GLU A 308 -28.33 -16.10 -10.41
CA GLU A 308 -28.52 -15.96 -8.97
C GLU A 308 -27.23 -16.26 -8.18
N GLY A 309 -26.83 -15.32 -7.32
CA GLY A 309 -25.61 -15.37 -6.51
C GLY A 309 -24.33 -14.92 -7.23
N GLU A 310 -24.39 -14.60 -8.53
CA GLU A 310 -23.24 -14.08 -9.27
C GLU A 310 -23.22 -12.55 -9.32
N TYR A 311 -22.06 -11.99 -9.67
CA TYR A 311 -21.82 -10.56 -9.80
C TYR A 311 -21.41 -10.24 -11.24
N VAL A 312 -21.95 -9.15 -11.79
CA VAL A 312 -21.48 -8.56 -13.06
C VAL A 312 -20.89 -7.19 -12.76
N ASP A 313 -19.59 -7.03 -13.07
CA ASP A 313 -18.80 -5.87 -12.71
C ASP A 313 -18.62 -4.91 -13.90
N PHE A 314 -18.91 -3.63 -13.68
CA PHE A 314 -18.74 -2.55 -14.65
C PHE A 314 -17.79 -1.47 -14.12
N GLU A 315 -17.16 -0.75 -15.04
CA GLU A 315 -16.22 0.33 -14.73
C GLU A 315 -16.50 1.58 -15.56
N LEU A 316 -16.74 2.70 -14.88
CA LEU A 316 -16.76 4.02 -15.48
C LEU A 316 -15.39 4.66 -15.26
N ALA A 317 -14.58 4.67 -16.32
CA ALA A 317 -13.17 5.08 -16.26
C ALA A 317 -12.97 6.59 -16.07
N SER A 318 -13.88 7.43 -16.56
CA SER A 318 -13.74 8.90 -16.45
C SER A 318 -15.09 9.62 -16.59
N TRP A 319 -15.25 10.72 -15.85
CA TRP A 319 -16.39 11.63 -15.95
C TRP A 319 -15.98 13.06 -15.61
N ASP A 320 -16.89 14.03 -15.85
CA ASP A 320 -16.70 15.42 -15.42
C ASP A 320 -16.94 15.54 -13.91
N ARG A 321 -15.86 15.77 -13.15
CA ARG A 321 -15.91 15.90 -11.67
C ARG A 321 -16.71 17.12 -11.18
N SER A 322 -17.04 18.07 -12.05
CA SER A 322 -17.91 19.20 -11.68
C SER A 322 -19.40 18.87 -11.71
N GLN A 323 -19.78 17.75 -12.35
CA GLN A 323 -21.16 17.32 -12.55
C GLN A 323 -21.50 16.10 -11.69
N GLY A 324 -22.77 15.98 -11.31
CA GLY A 324 -23.24 14.80 -10.58
C GLY A 324 -23.52 13.63 -11.51
N LEU A 325 -23.51 12.42 -10.96
CA LEU A 325 -23.81 11.18 -11.69
C LEU A 325 -25.08 10.53 -11.13
N GLU A 326 -25.92 10.03 -12.01
CA GLU A 326 -27.05 9.16 -11.70
C GLU A 326 -26.88 7.81 -12.41
N ILE A 327 -26.92 6.73 -11.62
CA ILE A 327 -26.78 5.35 -12.09
C ILE A 327 -28.16 4.69 -11.92
N PHE A 328 -28.67 4.14 -13.02
CA PHE A 328 -29.98 3.52 -13.11
C PHE A 328 -29.85 2.03 -13.45
N LEU A 329 -30.68 1.22 -12.80
CA LEU A 329 -30.90 -0.18 -13.16
C LEU A 329 -32.38 -0.39 -13.48
N ASP A 330 -32.67 -0.79 -14.71
CA ASP A 330 -34.02 -1.02 -15.25
C ASP A 330 -34.11 -2.37 -16.01
N GLU A 331 -35.28 -2.64 -16.61
CA GLU A 331 -35.59 -3.89 -17.33
C GLU A 331 -35.43 -5.17 -16.49
N VAL A 332 -35.74 -5.10 -15.19
CA VAL A 332 -35.76 -6.24 -14.26
C VAL A 332 -37.21 -6.69 -14.01
N ASP A 333 -37.45 -7.99 -13.97
CA ASP A 333 -38.77 -8.56 -13.62
C ASP A 333 -39.10 -8.31 -12.14
N ASP A 334 -40.38 -8.09 -11.81
CA ASP A 334 -40.83 -7.82 -10.43
C ASP A 334 -40.62 -9.03 -9.50
N GLU A 335 -40.48 -10.24 -10.06
CA GLU A 335 -40.15 -11.46 -9.31
C GLU A 335 -38.63 -11.61 -9.04
N ASP A 336 -37.80 -10.81 -9.71
CA ASP A 336 -36.35 -10.88 -9.64
C ASP A 336 -35.74 -9.84 -8.69
N GLU A 337 -34.86 -10.31 -7.80
CA GLU A 337 -34.15 -9.46 -6.84
C GLU A 337 -32.70 -9.23 -7.30
N ILE A 338 -32.45 -8.08 -7.91
CA ILE A 338 -31.15 -7.65 -8.40
C ILE A 338 -30.75 -6.37 -7.66
N ASP A 339 -29.59 -6.39 -7.02
CA ASP A 339 -29.01 -5.29 -6.26
C ASP A 339 -27.96 -4.53 -7.07
N LEU A 340 -27.87 -3.22 -6.79
CA LEU A 340 -26.93 -2.32 -7.42
C LEU A 340 -25.95 -1.80 -6.35
N PHE A 341 -24.67 -2.05 -6.54
CA PHE A 341 -23.60 -1.60 -5.68
C PHE A 341 -22.64 -0.69 -6.44
N VAL A 342 -22.16 0.37 -5.79
CA VAL A 342 -21.24 1.34 -6.38
C VAL A 342 -20.14 1.68 -5.39
N SER A 343 -18.91 1.71 -5.86
CA SER A 343 -17.75 2.11 -5.05
C SER A 343 -16.75 2.90 -5.91
N PRO A 344 -16.27 4.05 -5.44
CA PRO A 344 -15.20 4.78 -6.11
C PRO A 344 -13.89 4.00 -6.03
N PHE A 345 -13.19 3.89 -7.14
CA PHE A 345 -11.83 3.38 -7.18
C PHE A 345 -10.86 4.51 -6.87
N SER A 346 -10.08 4.37 -5.80
CA SER A 346 -9.14 5.41 -5.34
C SER A 346 -7.94 4.80 -4.63
N SER A 347 -7.00 5.64 -4.21
CA SER A 347 -5.88 5.25 -3.34
C SER A 347 -6.36 4.56 -2.05
N ARG A 348 -7.54 4.91 -1.54
CA ARG A 348 -8.09 4.39 -0.28
C ARG A 348 -9.15 3.31 -0.46
N GLN A 349 -9.56 2.99 -1.68
CA GLN A 349 -10.56 1.97 -1.97
C GLN A 349 -10.13 1.17 -3.21
N ARG A 350 -9.62 -0.04 -2.98
CA ARG A 350 -9.01 -0.90 -4.01
C ARG A 350 -9.81 -2.16 -4.34
N VAL A 351 -10.92 -2.40 -3.64
CA VAL A 351 -11.76 -3.60 -3.79
C VAL A 351 -13.05 -3.25 -4.54
N ARG A 352 -13.48 -4.16 -5.44
CA ARG A 352 -14.75 -4.03 -6.18
C ARG A 352 -15.95 -4.12 -5.23
N PRO A 353 -17.06 -3.42 -5.51
CA PRO A 353 -18.23 -3.45 -4.64
C PRO A 353 -18.80 -4.86 -4.50
N ARG A 354 -19.06 -5.28 -3.27
CA ARG A 354 -19.73 -6.55 -2.91
C ARG A 354 -20.78 -6.29 -1.84
N GLU A 355 -21.64 -7.27 -1.57
CA GLU A 355 -22.70 -7.13 -0.55
C GLU A 355 -22.12 -6.70 0.82
N GLU A 356 -21.03 -7.32 1.27
CA GLU A 356 -20.41 -7.00 2.55
C GLU A 356 -19.42 -5.83 2.50
N GLU A 357 -19.09 -5.27 1.32
CA GLU A 357 -18.06 -4.25 1.12
C GLU A 357 -18.41 -3.33 -0.05
N HIS A 358 -19.14 -2.25 0.23
CA HIS A 358 -19.53 -1.24 -0.75
C HIS A 358 -19.65 0.14 -0.09
N VAL A 359 -19.55 1.20 -0.90
CA VAL A 359 -19.71 2.59 -0.44
C VAL A 359 -21.16 3.06 -0.62
N PHE A 360 -21.75 2.80 -1.79
CA PHE A 360 -23.14 3.11 -2.09
C PHE A 360 -23.86 1.86 -2.57
N ALA A 361 -25.13 1.69 -2.20
CA ALA A 361 -25.97 0.60 -2.68
C ALA A 361 -27.43 1.00 -2.73
N ASP A 362 -28.16 0.38 -3.65
CA ASP A 362 -29.62 0.36 -3.67
C ASP A 362 -30.11 -1.08 -3.49
N LEU A 363 -30.45 -1.40 -2.24
CA LEU A 363 -30.91 -2.72 -1.80
C LEU A 363 -32.43 -2.88 -1.83
N SER A 364 -33.15 -1.86 -2.31
CA SER A 364 -34.61 -1.91 -2.39
C SER A 364 -35.09 -3.04 -3.31
N SER A 365 -36.36 -3.43 -3.20
CA SER A 365 -37.00 -4.37 -4.15
C SER A 365 -37.93 -3.61 -5.11
N GLN A 366 -37.66 -2.33 -5.35
CA GLN A 366 -38.44 -1.49 -6.27
C GLN A 366 -37.55 -1.09 -7.45
N TYR A 367 -38.10 -1.17 -8.67
CA TYR A 367 -37.42 -0.76 -9.90
C TYR A 367 -38.15 0.42 -10.55
N PRO A 368 -37.44 1.30 -11.29
CA PRO A 368 -35.99 1.28 -11.52
C PRO A 368 -35.20 1.70 -10.27
N LYS A 369 -34.04 1.07 -10.04
CA LYS A 369 -33.12 1.47 -8.97
C LYS A 369 -32.35 2.70 -9.37
N ARG A 370 -32.07 3.59 -8.42
CA ARG A 370 -31.36 4.85 -8.70
C ARG A 370 -30.37 5.21 -7.59
N ILE A 371 -29.09 5.24 -7.95
CA ILE A 371 -28.03 5.78 -7.09
C ILE A 371 -27.57 7.12 -7.65
N ARG A 372 -27.59 8.15 -6.80
CA ARG A 372 -27.21 9.51 -7.16
C ARG A 372 -25.97 9.95 -6.41
N LEU A 373 -24.93 10.28 -7.16
CA LEU A 373 -23.62 10.72 -6.67
C LEU A 373 -23.47 12.21 -6.92
N GLN A 374 -23.29 13.00 -5.86
CA GLN A 374 -23.09 14.44 -5.99
C GLN A 374 -21.59 14.77 -6.04
N PRO A 375 -21.17 15.84 -6.73
CA PRO A 375 -19.76 16.27 -6.72
C PRO A 375 -19.21 16.58 -5.32
N THR A 376 -20.09 16.89 -4.38
CA THR A 376 -19.77 17.21 -2.98
C THR A 376 -19.53 15.98 -2.11
N ASN A 377 -19.75 14.77 -2.62
CA ASN A 377 -19.46 13.53 -1.90
C ASN A 377 -17.95 13.41 -1.64
N ILE A 378 -17.57 13.34 -0.37
CA ILE A 378 -16.16 13.20 0.04
C ILE A 378 -15.52 11.93 -0.52
N GLU A 379 -16.33 10.89 -0.76
CA GLU A 379 -15.87 9.62 -1.31
C GLU A 379 -15.37 9.74 -2.76
N LEU A 380 -15.71 10.83 -3.48
CA LEU A 380 -15.34 11.06 -4.88
C LEU A 380 -14.11 11.95 -5.08
N GLU A 381 -13.58 12.60 -4.04
CA GLU A 381 -12.53 13.62 -4.16
C GLU A 381 -11.23 13.07 -4.81
N GLU A 382 -10.80 11.88 -4.39
CA GLU A 382 -9.62 11.17 -4.92
C GLU A 382 -10.00 10.03 -5.89
N ALA A 383 -11.23 9.98 -6.39
CA ALA A 383 -11.69 8.88 -7.23
C ALA A 383 -11.11 8.95 -8.65
N GLU A 384 -10.44 7.87 -9.07
CA GLU A 384 -9.87 7.71 -10.41
C GLU A 384 -10.91 7.14 -11.38
N ALA A 385 -11.70 6.17 -10.91
CA ALA A 385 -12.79 5.52 -11.66
C ALA A 385 -13.96 5.21 -10.72
N ILE A 386 -15.10 4.81 -11.26
CA ILE A 386 -16.25 4.32 -10.48
C ILE A 386 -16.52 2.87 -10.87
N TRP A 387 -16.49 1.99 -9.87
CA TRP A 387 -16.87 0.59 -10.05
C TRP A 387 -18.33 0.39 -9.67
N ILE A 388 -19.04 -0.32 -10.53
CA ILE A 388 -20.46 -0.62 -10.39
C ILE A 388 -20.58 -2.13 -10.45
N SER A 389 -21.25 -2.74 -9.47
CA SER A 389 -21.47 -4.18 -9.44
C SER A 389 -22.97 -4.44 -9.35
N VAL A 390 -23.47 -5.26 -10.26
CA VAL A 390 -24.84 -5.75 -10.29
C VAL A 390 -24.82 -7.17 -9.72
N HIS A 391 -25.73 -7.49 -8.81
CA HIS A 391 -25.78 -8.78 -8.12
C HIS A 391 -27.20 -9.32 -8.06
N ALA A 392 -27.43 -10.57 -8.44
CA ALA A 392 -28.74 -11.19 -8.25
C ALA A 392 -28.80 -11.92 -6.91
N TYR A 393 -29.71 -11.52 -6.03
CA TYR A 393 -29.89 -12.16 -4.74
C TYR A 393 -30.35 -13.61 -4.92
N PRO A 394 -29.68 -14.59 -4.27
CA PRO A 394 -29.99 -16.00 -4.47
C PRO A 394 -31.29 -16.39 -3.77
N SER A 395 -32.15 -17.11 -4.50
CA SER A 395 -33.31 -17.78 -3.90
C SER A 395 -32.89 -19.08 -3.18
N ALA A 396 -33.78 -19.63 -2.34
CA ALA A 396 -33.51 -20.89 -1.63
C ALA A 396 -33.22 -22.08 -2.57
N SER A 397 -33.67 -22.01 -3.82
CA SER A 397 -33.39 -22.97 -4.89
C SER A 397 -32.96 -22.19 -6.14
N PRO A 398 -31.65 -21.93 -6.31
CA PRO A 398 -31.18 -20.99 -7.30
C PRO A 398 -31.59 -21.39 -8.72
N SER A 399 -32.25 -20.47 -9.41
CA SER A 399 -32.65 -20.69 -10.80
C SER A 399 -31.42 -20.68 -11.72
N THR A 400 -31.40 -21.56 -12.71
CA THR A 400 -30.30 -21.62 -13.70
C THR A 400 -30.57 -20.73 -14.92
N THR A 401 -31.61 -19.90 -14.85
CA THR A 401 -32.02 -18.99 -15.92
C THR A 401 -31.40 -17.62 -15.67
N PRO A 402 -30.65 -17.06 -16.63
CA PRO A 402 -30.07 -15.74 -16.48
C PRO A 402 -31.16 -14.68 -16.51
N LYS A 403 -31.09 -13.74 -15.56
CA LYS A 403 -32.04 -12.66 -15.37
C LYS A 403 -31.56 -11.42 -16.13
N PRO A 404 -32.35 -10.88 -17.09
CA PRO A 404 -31.93 -9.71 -17.84
C PRO A 404 -31.98 -8.46 -16.96
N PHE A 405 -31.13 -7.50 -17.27
CA PHE A 405 -31.15 -6.16 -16.70
C PHE A 405 -30.60 -5.15 -17.71
N ARG A 406 -30.87 -3.88 -17.48
CA ARG A 406 -30.26 -2.77 -18.21
C ARG A 406 -29.69 -1.76 -17.23
N LEU A 407 -28.45 -1.37 -17.48
CA LEU A 407 -27.69 -0.43 -16.65
C LEU A 407 -27.44 0.85 -17.46
N ARG A 408 -27.72 2.01 -16.88
CA ARG A 408 -27.49 3.31 -17.52
C ARG A 408 -26.86 4.29 -16.53
N VAL A 409 -25.82 4.98 -16.98
CA VAL A 409 -25.23 6.11 -16.25
C VAL A 409 -25.62 7.40 -16.97
N SER A 410 -25.96 8.45 -16.24
CA SER A 410 -26.20 9.80 -16.80
C SER A 410 -25.64 10.88 -15.89
N ILE A 411 -25.24 12.00 -16.48
CA ILE A 411 -24.83 13.21 -15.76
C ILE A 411 -26.05 14.09 -15.45
N PHE A 412 -26.02 14.75 -14.30
CA PHE A 412 -26.95 15.83 -13.97
C PHE A 412 -26.17 17.03 -13.43
N ASP A 413 -26.66 18.24 -13.72
CA ASP A 413 -26.12 19.46 -13.12
C ASP A 413 -26.85 19.73 -11.79
N PRO A 414 -26.15 19.71 -10.64
CA PRO A 414 -26.77 19.97 -9.34
C PRO A 414 -27.38 21.37 -9.22
N ARG A 415 -26.94 22.36 -10.02
CA ARG A 415 -27.42 23.75 -9.95
C ARG A 415 -28.79 23.94 -10.59
N THR A 416 -29.07 23.24 -11.68
CA THR A 416 -30.35 23.32 -12.41
C THR A 416 -31.49 22.63 -11.65
N GLU A 417 -31.17 21.66 -10.79
CA GLU A 417 -32.17 20.94 -9.98
C GLU A 417 -32.58 21.65 -8.68
N ALA A 418 -31.72 22.52 -8.12
CA ALA A 418 -32.07 23.30 -6.94
C ALA A 418 -33.23 24.28 -7.20
N GLU A 419 -33.41 24.71 -8.45
CA GLU A 419 -34.50 25.59 -8.89
C GLU A 419 -35.80 24.84 -9.19
N SER A 420 -35.76 23.51 -9.43
CA SER A 420 -36.94 22.70 -9.77
C SER A 420 -37.58 21.99 -8.56
N LYS A 421 -36.95 22.02 -7.38
CA LYS A 421 -37.46 21.36 -6.16
C LYS A 421 -38.56 22.12 -5.38
N THR A 422 -39.10 23.21 -5.92
CA THR A 422 -40.35 23.84 -5.39
C THR A 422 -41.61 23.44 -6.16
N GLY A 423 -41.51 22.63 -7.21
CA GLY A 423 -42.65 22.05 -7.91
C GLY A 423 -42.75 20.56 -7.63
N GLY A 424 -43.41 20.16 -6.56
CA GLY A 424 -43.87 18.78 -6.42
C GLY A 424 -44.79 18.49 -7.60
N ASP A 425 -44.38 17.53 -8.44
CA ASP A 425 -45.11 17.04 -9.61
C ASP A 425 -46.46 16.45 -9.15
N SER A 426 -47.41 17.36 -8.95
CA SER A 426 -48.81 17.04 -8.85
C SER A 426 -49.25 16.95 -10.30
N PRO A 427 -49.81 15.81 -10.76
CA PRO A 427 -50.32 15.74 -12.13
C PRO A 427 -51.23 16.95 -12.36
N GLU A 428 -51.00 17.71 -13.43
CA GLU A 428 -51.90 18.81 -13.82
C GLU A 428 -53.27 18.20 -14.10
N VAL A 429 -54.13 18.19 -13.09
CA VAL A 429 -55.49 17.68 -13.21
C VAL A 429 -56.27 18.71 -14.01
N GLY A 430 -56.72 18.35 -15.21
CA GLY A 430 -57.58 19.21 -16.01
C GLY A 430 -58.86 19.58 -15.26
N GLU A 431 -59.49 20.72 -15.57
CA GLU A 431 -60.67 21.23 -14.84
C GLU A 431 -61.84 20.22 -14.77
N ASP A 432 -61.88 19.21 -15.65
CA ASP A 432 -62.89 18.15 -15.71
C ASP A 432 -62.43 16.77 -15.19
N GLU A 433 -61.26 16.70 -14.55
CA GLU A 433 -60.68 15.46 -14.04
C GLU A 433 -60.61 15.45 -12.50
N VAL A 434 -60.71 14.26 -11.89
CA VAL A 434 -60.61 14.05 -10.44
C VAL A 434 -59.81 12.78 -10.17
N ILE A 435 -58.93 12.81 -9.17
CA ILE A 435 -58.17 11.64 -8.73
C ILE A 435 -59.09 10.75 -7.87
N CYS A 436 -59.24 9.48 -8.27
CA CYS A 436 -60.01 8.51 -7.49
C CYS A 436 -59.31 8.25 -6.14
N LYS A 437 -60.06 8.35 -5.02
CA LYS A 437 -59.52 8.13 -3.67
C LYS A 437 -59.03 6.70 -3.40
N ASN A 438 -59.51 5.71 -4.17
CA ASN A 438 -59.18 4.30 -3.96
C ASN A 438 -58.02 3.82 -4.85
N CYS A 439 -58.10 3.99 -6.18
CA CYS A 439 -57.02 3.56 -7.08
C CYS A 439 -56.00 4.65 -7.43
N LYS A 440 -56.20 5.90 -6.99
CA LYS A 440 -55.36 7.07 -7.31
C LYS A 440 -55.21 7.37 -8.82
N GLN A 441 -56.04 6.77 -9.69
CA GLN A 441 -56.06 7.10 -11.11
C GLN A 441 -56.82 8.41 -11.34
N ILE A 442 -56.40 9.17 -12.35
CA ILE A 442 -57.07 10.36 -12.83
C ILE A 442 -58.29 9.91 -13.65
N VAL A 443 -59.47 10.37 -13.26
CA VAL A 443 -60.75 9.96 -13.86
C VAL A 443 -61.58 11.20 -14.20
N PRO A 444 -62.23 11.27 -15.36
CA PRO A 444 -63.16 12.35 -15.67
C PRO A 444 -64.31 12.46 -14.65
N LYS A 445 -64.69 13.67 -14.25
CA LYS A 445 -65.75 13.96 -13.26
C LYS A 445 -67.07 13.25 -13.60
N GLY A 446 -67.42 13.20 -14.88
CA GLY A 446 -68.66 12.57 -15.37
C GLY A 446 -68.69 11.03 -15.26
N SER A 447 -67.53 10.37 -15.20
CA SER A 447 -67.43 8.90 -15.11
C SER A 447 -66.96 8.40 -13.74
N LEU A 448 -66.67 9.30 -12.79
CA LEU A 448 -66.19 8.98 -11.44
C LEU A 448 -67.10 7.99 -10.72
N PHE A 449 -68.42 8.15 -10.80
CA PHE A 449 -69.37 7.25 -10.13
C PHE A 449 -69.32 5.81 -10.68
N LEU A 450 -69.12 5.65 -11.99
CA LEU A 450 -69.01 4.33 -12.61
C LEU A 450 -67.66 3.68 -12.29
N HIS A 451 -66.60 4.49 -12.35
CA HIS A 451 -65.24 4.09 -12.02
C HIS A 451 -65.11 3.69 -10.55
N GLU A 452 -65.68 4.46 -9.62
CA GLU A 452 -65.60 4.20 -8.17
C GLU A 452 -66.25 2.85 -7.81
N ASN A 453 -67.41 2.55 -8.38
CA ASN A 453 -68.08 1.26 -8.18
C ASN A 453 -67.29 0.07 -8.75
N PHE A 454 -66.64 0.24 -9.91
CA PHE A 454 -65.78 -0.81 -10.48
C PHE A 454 -64.47 -0.97 -9.69
N CYS A 455 -63.87 0.16 -9.32
CA CYS A 455 -62.64 0.23 -8.55
C CYS A 455 -62.79 -0.39 -7.17
N LEU A 456 -63.85 -0.08 -6.40
CA LEU A 456 -64.08 -0.67 -5.07
C LEU A 456 -64.35 -2.17 -5.12
N ARG A 457 -64.85 -2.69 -6.25
CA ARG A 457 -65.09 -4.12 -6.44
C ARG A 457 -63.79 -4.87 -6.71
N ASN A 458 -62.96 -4.35 -7.61
CA ASN A 458 -61.79 -5.08 -8.12
C ASN A 458 -60.47 -4.70 -7.46
N ASN A 459 -60.35 -3.47 -6.98
CA ASN A 459 -59.11 -2.93 -6.41
C ASN A 459 -59.22 -2.75 -4.89
N ILE A 460 -58.10 -2.90 -4.21
CA ILE A 460 -57.93 -2.68 -2.79
C ILE A 460 -56.67 -1.83 -2.57
N LEU A 461 -56.84 -0.72 -1.86
CA LEU A 461 -55.72 0.03 -1.32
C LEU A 461 -55.18 -0.72 -0.09
N CYS A 462 -53.86 -0.83 0.04
CA CYS A 462 -53.26 -1.55 1.15
C CYS A 462 -53.77 -1.03 2.51
N PRO A 463 -54.35 -1.89 3.37
CA PRO A 463 -54.96 -1.48 4.62
C PRO A 463 -53.97 -0.95 5.66
N GLN A 464 -52.68 -1.29 5.52
CA GLN A 464 -51.59 -0.82 6.38
C GLN A 464 -51.05 0.56 5.98
N GLY A 465 -51.62 1.20 4.95
CA GLY A 465 -51.33 2.60 4.62
C GLY A 465 -50.06 2.85 3.81
N CYS A 466 -49.45 1.85 3.17
CA CYS A 466 -48.32 2.09 2.23
C CYS A 466 -48.72 2.82 0.94
N GLY A 467 -50.02 2.97 0.70
CA GLY A 467 -50.54 3.73 -0.44
C GLY A 467 -50.45 3.02 -1.79
N GLN A 468 -50.04 1.75 -1.83
CA GLN A 468 -50.10 0.87 -3.01
C GLN A 468 -51.52 0.33 -3.23
N VAL A 469 -51.87 0.14 -4.50
CA VAL A 469 -53.19 -0.31 -4.94
C VAL A 469 -53.02 -1.64 -5.66
N PHE A 470 -53.74 -2.65 -5.21
CA PHE A 470 -53.70 -3.98 -5.80
C PHE A 470 -55.07 -4.38 -6.32
N GLN A 471 -55.10 -5.40 -7.18
CA GLN A 471 -56.35 -6.09 -7.50
C GLN A 471 -56.63 -7.14 -6.42
N LYS A 472 -57.88 -7.27 -5.95
CA LYS A 472 -58.23 -8.17 -4.83
C LYS A 472 -57.87 -9.64 -5.04
N ARG A 473 -57.65 -10.07 -6.28
CA ARG A 473 -57.29 -11.45 -6.66
C ARG A 473 -55.87 -11.57 -7.22
N SER A 474 -55.05 -10.51 -7.17
CA SER A 474 -53.67 -10.57 -7.68
C SER A 474 -52.77 -11.29 -6.69
N LYS A 475 -51.91 -12.18 -7.19
CA LYS A 475 -50.85 -12.85 -6.41
C LYS A 475 -49.95 -11.84 -5.67
N ALA A 476 -49.68 -10.68 -6.28
CA ALA A 476 -48.90 -9.60 -5.68
C ALA A 476 -49.51 -9.03 -4.38
N TYR A 477 -50.84 -9.08 -4.21
CA TYR A 477 -51.49 -8.66 -2.97
C TYR A 477 -51.42 -9.74 -1.89
N GLU A 478 -51.56 -11.00 -2.28
CA GLU A 478 -51.46 -12.14 -1.37
C GLU A 478 -50.04 -12.26 -0.78
N ALA A 479 -49.02 -11.91 -1.57
CA ALA A 479 -47.61 -11.89 -1.16
C ALA A 479 -47.12 -10.52 -0.69
N HIS A 480 -47.99 -9.51 -0.59
CA HIS A 480 -47.62 -8.18 -0.11
C HIS A 480 -47.31 -8.22 1.39
N TRP A 481 -46.17 -7.65 1.78
CA TRP A 481 -45.69 -7.67 3.16
C TRP A 481 -45.14 -6.30 3.59
N HIS A 482 -45.15 -6.09 4.90
CA HIS A 482 -44.60 -4.91 5.57
C HIS A 482 -43.63 -5.36 6.64
N CYS A 483 -42.49 -4.67 6.73
CA CYS A 483 -41.62 -4.87 7.86
C CYS A 483 -42.26 -4.31 9.16
N PRO A 484 -42.22 -5.03 10.29
CA PRO A 484 -42.65 -4.49 11.58
C PRO A 484 -41.70 -3.43 12.16
N HIS A 485 -40.44 -3.42 11.73
CA HIS A 485 -39.38 -2.58 12.30
C HIS A 485 -39.04 -1.35 11.44
N ASP A 486 -39.26 -1.43 10.12
CA ASP A 486 -38.89 -0.39 9.15
C ASP A 486 -40.05 -0.02 8.21
N THR A 487 -39.88 1.02 7.40
CA THR A 487 -40.86 1.48 6.40
C THR A 487 -40.85 0.68 5.10
N PHE A 488 -40.06 -0.41 5.03
CA PHE A 488 -39.94 -1.23 3.83
C PHE A 488 -41.18 -2.07 3.57
N THR A 489 -41.52 -2.17 2.29
CA THR A 489 -42.63 -2.97 1.78
C THR A 489 -42.19 -3.71 0.52
N GLY A 490 -42.66 -4.93 0.34
CA GLY A 490 -42.42 -5.72 -0.86
C GLY A 490 -43.65 -6.52 -1.27
N ASN A 491 -43.62 -7.06 -2.48
CA ASN A 491 -44.73 -7.79 -3.09
C ASN A 491 -44.42 -9.27 -3.34
N THR A 492 -43.22 -9.71 -2.97
CA THR A 492 -42.71 -11.06 -3.22
C THR A 492 -42.18 -11.69 -1.92
N PRO A 493 -42.23 -13.02 -1.77
CA PRO A 493 -41.62 -13.69 -0.62
C PRO A 493 -40.08 -13.57 -0.64
N LEU A 494 -39.47 -13.51 -1.83
CA LEU A 494 -38.04 -13.33 -2.01
C LEU A 494 -37.58 -11.95 -1.50
N SER A 495 -38.31 -10.87 -1.80
CA SER A 495 -38.01 -9.53 -1.25
C SER A 495 -38.06 -9.50 0.27
N HIS A 496 -39.02 -10.21 0.89
CA HIS A 496 -39.11 -10.30 2.36
C HIS A 496 -37.89 -11.00 2.95
N GLN A 497 -37.50 -12.14 2.37
CA GLN A 497 -36.33 -12.89 2.80
C GLN A 497 -35.06 -12.06 2.65
N LYS A 498 -34.88 -11.38 1.51
CA LYS A 498 -33.75 -10.48 1.25
C LYS A 498 -33.69 -9.34 2.28
N HIS A 499 -34.80 -8.65 2.50
CA HIS A 499 -34.88 -7.56 3.48
C HIS A 499 -34.51 -8.04 4.89
N SER A 500 -35.06 -9.17 5.32
CA SER A 500 -34.73 -9.75 6.62
C SER A 500 -33.25 -10.13 6.71
N ALA A 501 -32.67 -10.73 5.67
CA ALA A 501 -31.25 -11.08 5.62
C ALA A 501 -30.32 -9.86 5.68
N TYR A 502 -30.66 -8.76 5.00
CA TYR A 502 -29.81 -7.57 4.96
C TYR A 502 -29.96 -6.66 6.18
N TYR A 503 -31.18 -6.46 6.70
CA TYR A 503 -31.46 -5.46 7.74
C TYR A 503 -31.69 -6.06 9.14
N HIS A 504 -32.07 -7.33 9.23
CA HIS A 504 -32.43 -7.97 10.51
C HIS A 504 -31.59 -9.20 10.86
N SER A 505 -30.58 -9.52 10.05
CA SER A 505 -29.56 -10.50 10.41
C SER A 505 -28.31 -9.79 10.93
N PRO A 506 -27.90 -10.04 12.19
CA PRO A 506 -26.61 -9.58 12.70
C PRO A 506 -25.47 -10.15 11.85
N GLN A 507 -24.47 -9.31 11.57
CA GLN A 507 -23.32 -9.67 10.75
C GLN A 507 -22.03 -9.49 11.57
N THR A 508 -21.10 -10.42 11.45
CA THR A 508 -19.79 -10.32 12.12
C THR A 508 -18.70 -10.11 11.08
N CYS A 509 -17.87 -9.09 11.27
CA CYS A 509 -16.74 -8.84 10.37
C CYS A 509 -15.72 -9.97 10.51
N PRO A 510 -15.38 -10.69 9.42
CA PRO A 510 -14.44 -11.81 9.48
C PRO A 510 -12.99 -11.37 9.79
N SER A 511 -12.67 -10.09 9.56
CA SER A 511 -11.30 -9.58 9.66
C SER A 511 -10.96 -8.99 11.03
N CYS A 512 -11.92 -8.34 11.68
CA CYS A 512 -11.72 -7.68 12.99
C CYS A 512 -12.65 -8.21 14.09
N SER A 513 -13.49 -9.20 13.78
CA SER A 513 -14.44 -9.84 14.72
C SER A 513 -15.48 -8.91 15.38
N LEU A 514 -15.64 -7.67 14.90
CA LEU A 514 -16.69 -6.77 15.36
C LEU A 514 -18.06 -7.20 14.83
N SER A 515 -19.09 -7.09 15.68
CA SER A 515 -20.47 -7.42 15.35
C SER A 515 -21.26 -6.17 14.97
N PHE A 516 -22.06 -6.29 13.93
CA PHE A 516 -22.88 -5.24 13.35
C PHE A 516 -24.36 -5.70 13.26
N PRO A 517 -25.32 -4.79 13.44
CA PRO A 517 -26.75 -5.13 13.43
C PRO A 517 -27.28 -5.50 12.04
N SER A 518 -26.67 -4.99 10.97
CA SER A 518 -27.13 -5.19 9.59
C SER A 518 -25.98 -5.19 8.58
N LEU A 519 -26.23 -5.74 7.40
CA LEU A 519 -25.26 -5.82 6.30
C LEU A 519 -24.77 -4.44 5.81
N PRO A 520 -25.63 -3.41 5.63
CA PRO A 520 -25.17 -2.06 5.27
C PRO A 520 -24.21 -1.45 6.31
N THR A 521 -24.43 -1.71 7.60
CA THR A 521 -23.52 -1.21 8.66
C THR A 521 -22.17 -1.93 8.64
N LEU A 522 -22.14 -3.23 8.33
CA LEU A 522 -20.90 -3.97 8.09
C LEU A 522 -20.15 -3.43 6.85
N ALA A 523 -20.86 -3.19 5.75
CA ALA A 523 -20.28 -2.65 4.53
C ALA A 523 -19.65 -1.27 4.74
N HIS A 524 -20.33 -0.40 5.50
CA HIS A 524 -19.78 0.89 5.90
C HIS A 524 -18.51 0.74 6.74
N HIS A 525 -18.48 -0.20 7.71
CA HIS A 525 -17.28 -0.48 8.47
C HIS A 525 -16.12 -0.97 7.58
N LYS A 526 -16.38 -1.90 6.65
CA LYS A 526 -15.36 -2.44 5.74
C LYS A 526 -14.75 -1.39 4.82
N THR A 527 -15.53 -0.40 4.40
CA THR A 527 -15.07 0.69 3.52
C THR A 527 -14.52 1.91 4.27
N THR A 528 -14.51 1.93 5.59
CA THR A 528 -14.03 3.09 6.38
C THR A 528 -12.94 2.71 7.40
N LEU A 529 -13.27 1.88 8.38
CA LEU A 529 -12.47 1.67 9.59
C LEU A 529 -11.85 0.28 9.70
N CYS A 530 -12.26 -0.66 8.84
CA CYS A 530 -11.77 -2.02 8.91
C CYS A 530 -10.24 -2.09 8.69
N PRO A 531 -9.49 -2.81 9.55
CA PRO A 531 -8.04 -2.89 9.42
C PRO A 531 -7.62 -3.66 8.17
N ALA A 532 -8.47 -4.57 7.68
CA ALA A 532 -8.20 -5.35 6.47
C ALA A 532 -8.57 -4.62 5.17
N LYS A 533 -9.11 -3.40 5.25
CA LYS A 533 -9.43 -2.60 4.07
C LYS A 533 -8.17 -2.35 3.24
N LEU A 534 -8.22 -2.62 1.93
CA LEU A 534 -7.05 -2.47 1.06
C LEU A 534 -6.90 -1.03 0.56
N ILE A 535 -5.69 -0.50 0.73
CA ILE A 535 -5.27 0.83 0.30
C ILE A 535 -4.00 0.74 -0.54
N LEU A 536 -3.76 1.74 -1.39
CA LEU A 536 -2.49 1.99 -2.06
C LEU A 536 -1.70 2.98 -1.21
N CYS A 537 -0.69 2.50 -0.48
CA CYS A 537 0.10 3.36 0.39
C CYS A 537 0.91 4.37 -0.44
N ARG A 538 0.80 5.66 -0.10
CA ARG A 538 1.53 6.74 -0.80
C ARG A 538 3.06 6.72 -0.61
N PHE A 539 3.56 5.97 0.38
CA PHE A 539 4.98 5.93 0.74
C PHE A 539 5.70 4.68 0.23
N CYS A 540 5.09 3.50 0.34
CA CYS A 540 5.66 2.26 -0.22
C CYS A 540 5.14 1.93 -1.62
N HIS A 541 4.08 2.60 -2.10
CA HIS A 541 3.46 2.39 -3.41
C HIS A 541 2.93 0.96 -3.64
N LEU A 542 2.70 0.20 -2.57
CA LEU A 542 2.14 -1.14 -2.60
C LEU A 542 0.68 -1.13 -2.14
N GLN A 543 -0.09 -2.11 -2.62
CA GLN A 543 -1.44 -2.37 -2.14
C GLN A 543 -1.34 -3.22 -0.87
N VAL A 544 -1.81 -2.65 0.24
CA VAL A 544 -1.63 -3.16 1.60
C VAL A 544 -2.90 -2.95 2.41
N ALA A 545 -3.03 -3.63 3.53
CA ALA A 545 -4.12 -3.41 4.47
C ALA A 545 -3.94 -2.06 5.19
N GLN A 546 -5.05 -1.41 5.53
CA GLN A 546 -5.08 -0.14 6.27
C GLN A 546 -4.46 -0.25 7.67
N GLU A 547 -4.56 -1.43 8.29
CA GLU A 547 -4.10 -1.74 9.65
C GLU A 547 -4.76 -0.85 10.73
N GLY A 548 -4.35 -1.05 11.99
CA GLY A 548 -4.82 -0.26 13.15
C GLY A 548 -6.01 -0.88 13.90
N ASP A 549 -6.38 -0.25 15.01
CA ASP A 549 -7.56 -0.63 15.80
C ASP A 549 -8.77 0.23 15.38
N PRO A 550 -9.87 -0.37 14.93
CA PRO A 550 -11.11 0.36 14.62
C PRO A 550 -11.70 1.14 15.80
N ASN A 551 -11.46 0.70 17.04
CA ASN A 551 -12.05 1.28 18.24
C ASN A 551 -11.20 2.40 18.85
N GLU A 552 -9.90 2.44 18.54
CA GLU A 552 -8.96 3.43 19.09
C GLU A 552 -8.24 4.15 17.95
N GLN A 553 -8.86 5.23 17.45
CA GLN A 553 -8.21 6.12 16.49
C GLN A 553 -7.24 7.06 17.21
N SER A 554 -5.96 6.98 16.87
CA SER A 554 -4.98 7.91 17.41
C SER A 554 -5.25 9.35 16.92
N PRO A 555 -5.08 10.38 17.78
CA PRO A 555 -5.27 11.77 17.36
C PRO A 555 -4.39 12.19 16.17
N GLU A 556 -3.20 11.57 16.04
CA GLU A 556 -2.30 11.81 14.92
C GLU A 556 -2.89 11.34 13.58
N LEU A 557 -3.60 10.21 13.55
CA LEU A 557 -4.27 9.72 12.33
C LEU A 557 -5.35 10.68 11.86
N VAL A 558 -6.18 11.16 12.79
CA VAL A 558 -7.28 12.08 12.50
C VAL A 558 -6.75 13.42 11.97
N LEU A 559 -5.70 13.97 12.57
CA LEU A 559 -5.13 15.26 12.14
C LEU A 559 -4.33 15.17 10.83
N SER A 560 -3.63 14.06 10.61
CA SER A 560 -2.82 13.88 9.40
C SER A 560 -3.62 13.41 8.20
N GLY A 561 -4.82 12.84 8.43
CA GLY A 561 -5.62 12.20 7.39
C GLY A 561 -4.97 10.94 6.81
N LEU A 562 -3.91 10.42 7.42
CA LEU A 562 -3.24 9.19 6.99
C LEU A 562 -3.92 7.96 7.57
N THR A 563 -3.78 6.83 6.89
CA THR A 563 -4.13 5.52 7.44
C THR A 563 -3.07 5.01 8.43
N ALA A 564 -3.39 4.00 9.25
CA ALA A 564 -2.44 3.47 10.25
C ALA A 564 -1.16 2.94 9.60
N HIS A 565 -1.30 2.19 8.51
CA HIS A 565 -0.17 1.73 7.71
C HIS A 565 0.64 2.92 7.14
N GLU A 566 0.00 3.90 6.50
CA GLU A 566 0.69 5.08 5.96
C GLU A 566 1.41 5.90 7.04
N LEU A 567 0.87 5.97 8.24
CA LEU A 567 1.50 6.68 9.36
C LEU A 567 2.79 5.98 9.80
N ALA A 568 2.78 4.65 9.87
CA ALA A 568 3.96 3.85 10.19
C ALA A 568 5.01 3.94 9.07
N ASP A 569 4.61 3.73 7.82
CA ASP A 569 5.49 3.79 6.66
C ASP A 569 6.07 5.19 6.43
N GLY A 570 5.24 6.22 6.59
CA GLY A 570 5.62 7.62 6.51
C GLY A 570 6.56 8.06 7.63
N GLY A 571 6.70 7.25 8.70
CA GLY A 571 7.67 7.43 9.78
C GLY A 571 9.10 7.07 9.38
N ARG A 572 9.30 6.32 8.28
CA ARG A 572 10.63 6.05 7.74
C ARG A 572 11.32 7.35 7.32
N THR A 573 12.64 7.39 7.47
CA THR A 573 13.44 8.57 7.17
C THR A 573 14.21 8.45 5.87
N THR A 574 14.34 9.57 5.16
CA THR A 574 15.19 9.73 3.97
C THR A 574 16.03 10.99 4.09
N GLU A 575 17.10 11.08 3.32
CA GLU A 575 17.89 12.31 3.22
C GLU A 575 17.27 13.30 2.23
N CYS A 576 17.24 14.58 2.59
CA CYS A 576 16.86 15.65 1.69
C CYS A 576 17.96 15.89 0.67
N HIS A 577 17.63 15.80 -0.63
CA HIS A 577 18.58 16.02 -1.73
C HIS A 577 19.16 17.45 -1.80
N LEU A 578 18.51 18.43 -1.15
CA LEU A 578 18.98 19.82 -1.12
C LEU A 578 19.96 20.04 0.04
N CYS A 579 19.58 19.69 1.27
CA CYS A 579 20.37 20.02 2.46
C CYS A 579 21.07 18.83 3.15
N GLY A 580 20.80 17.60 2.73
CA GLY A 580 21.33 16.38 3.34
C GLY A 580 20.80 16.07 4.74
N LYS A 581 19.79 16.81 5.22
CA LYS A 581 19.16 16.51 6.52
C LYS A 581 18.28 15.27 6.39
N ILE A 582 18.31 14.43 7.42
CA ILE A 582 17.44 13.27 7.55
C ILE A 582 16.05 13.76 7.98
N THR A 583 15.04 13.50 7.16
CA THR A 583 13.64 13.86 7.42
C THR A 583 12.75 12.64 7.22
N ARG A 584 11.60 12.61 7.91
CA ARG A 584 10.59 11.54 7.72
C ARG A 584 9.89 11.73 6.38
N PHE A 585 9.49 10.65 5.72
CA PHE A 585 8.79 10.73 4.42
C PHE A 585 7.52 11.59 4.51
N ARG A 586 6.74 11.44 5.58
CA ARG A 586 5.51 12.24 5.78
C ARG A 586 5.77 13.73 5.93
N ASP A 587 6.94 14.12 6.43
CA ASP A 587 7.32 15.52 6.66
C ASP A 587 8.08 16.13 5.48
N MET A 588 8.43 15.33 4.46
CA MET A 588 9.27 15.78 3.34
C MET A 588 8.63 16.93 2.54
N ASP A 589 7.33 16.87 2.27
CA ASP A 589 6.64 17.95 1.54
C ASP A 589 6.72 19.28 2.30
N THR A 590 6.45 19.26 3.62
CA THR A 590 6.56 20.45 4.47
C THR A 590 8.00 20.98 4.54
N HIS A 591 8.99 20.07 4.56
CA HIS A 591 10.39 20.41 4.55
C HIS A 591 10.82 21.07 3.23
N LEU A 592 10.35 20.57 2.08
CA LEU A 592 10.60 21.16 0.77
C LEU A 592 9.93 22.54 0.63
N ARG A 593 8.71 22.71 1.14
CA ARG A 593 8.06 24.03 1.20
C ARG A 593 8.86 25.03 2.04
N HIS A 594 9.48 24.58 3.13
CA HIS A 594 10.38 25.42 3.91
C HIS A 594 11.62 25.83 3.10
N HIS A 595 12.18 24.92 2.29
CA HIS A 595 13.24 25.27 1.35
C HIS A 595 12.83 26.32 0.33
N ASP A 596 11.62 26.23 -0.22
CA ASP A 596 11.09 27.23 -1.15
C ASP A 596 10.89 28.60 -0.49
N LEU A 597 10.37 28.64 0.74
CA LEU A 597 10.24 29.88 1.51
C LEU A 597 11.62 30.49 1.82
N GLU A 598 12.60 29.67 2.21
CA GLU A 598 13.97 30.12 2.39
C GLU A 598 14.59 30.64 1.09
N ARG A 599 14.34 29.98 -0.04
CA ARG A 599 14.82 30.37 -1.38
C ARG A 599 14.30 31.75 -1.76
N LEU A 600 13.01 32.00 -1.54
CA LEU A 600 12.35 33.27 -1.86
C LEU A 600 12.78 34.42 -0.92
N SER A 601 12.92 34.15 0.38
CA SER A 601 13.29 35.16 1.38
C SER A 601 14.80 35.46 1.44
N ARG A 602 15.63 34.72 0.70
CA ARG A 602 17.08 34.86 0.78
C ARG A 602 17.55 36.18 0.16
N PRO A 603 18.35 36.99 0.89
CA PRO A 603 18.89 38.22 0.33
C PRO A 603 19.90 37.90 -0.79
N PRO A 604 19.99 38.76 -1.83
CA PRO A 604 20.92 38.55 -2.92
C PRO A 604 22.37 38.56 -2.42
N PRO A 605 23.24 37.67 -2.94
CA PRO A 605 24.64 37.61 -2.55
C PRO A 605 25.40 38.88 -2.94
N ARG A 606 26.31 39.32 -2.08
CA ARG A 606 27.10 40.53 -2.31
C ARG A 606 28.26 40.24 -3.26
N LEU A 607 28.27 40.89 -4.42
CA LEU A 607 29.35 40.75 -5.40
C LEU A 607 30.63 41.45 -4.97
N CYS A 608 31.79 40.91 -5.34
CA CYS A 608 33.06 41.62 -5.22
C CYS A 608 32.99 42.94 -6.01
N ARG A 609 33.43 44.05 -5.40
CA ARG A 609 33.46 45.38 -6.03
C ARG A 609 34.37 45.47 -7.26
N ASN A 610 35.29 44.51 -7.42
CA ASN A 610 36.07 44.37 -8.64
C ASN A 610 35.17 43.79 -9.75
N VAL A 611 34.84 44.60 -10.76
CA VAL A 611 33.91 44.24 -11.85
C VAL A 611 34.39 43.01 -12.62
N ASN A 612 35.70 42.81 -12.73
CA ASN A 612 36.29 41.67 -13.43
C ASN A 612 36.26 40.37 -12.59
N CYS A 613 35.86 40.43 -11.32
CA CYS A 613 35.91 39.30 -10.41
C CYS A 613 34.57 38.53 -10.38
N GLY A 614 34.60 37.26 -10.74
CA GLY A 614 33.47 36.33 -10.62
C GLY A 614 33.37 35.67 -9.24
N ARG A 615 33.65 36.40 -8.15
CA ARG A 615 33.52 35.89 -6.76
C ARG A 615 32.63 36.80 -5.94
N THR A 616 31.93 36.23 -4.97
CA THR A 616 31.17 36.99 -3.97
C THR A 616 32.09 37.51 -2.86
N GLN A 617 31.63 38.48 -2.06
CA GLN A 617 32.38 39.01 -0.92
C GLN A 617 32.48 37.98 0.21
N ASP A 618 31.36 37.30 0.47
CA ASP A 618 31.18 36.44 1.64
C ASP A 618 31.35 34.94 1.31
N GLY A 619 31.55 34.57 0.05
CA GLY A 619 31.75 33.20 -0.44
C GLY A 619 30.46 32.37 -0.48
N ALA A 620 30.22 31.69 -1.62
CA ALA A 620 29.08 30.80 -1.81
C ALA A 620 29.48 29.31 -1.64
N ALA A 621 28.63 28.54 -0.95
CA ALA A 621 28.80 27.09 -0.77
C ALA A 621 27.78 26.28 -1.59
N LYS A 622 28.11 25.01 -1.79
CA LYS A 622 27.27 24.05 -2.57
C LYS A 622 25.90 23.80 -1.95
N ASN A 623 25.79 23.90 -0.63
CA ASN A 623 24.53 23.77 0.12
C ASN A 623 23.65 25.04 0.09
N GLY A 624 23.93 25.98 -0.81
CA GLY A 624 23.17 27.21 -0.96
C GLY A 624 23.56 28.35 -0.01
N ASP A 625 24.48 28.14 0.94
CA ASP A 625 24.90 29.21 1.86
C ASP A 625 25.73 30.27 1.11
N THR A 626 25.17 31.47 0.94
CA THR A 626 25.79 32.62 0.27
C THR A 626 26.72 33.43 1.17
N ARG A 627 26.84 33.04 2.45
CA ARG A 627 27.70 33.68 3.46
C ARG A 627 28.67 32.68 4.11
N ALA A 628 29.00 31.60 3.41
CA ALA A 628 29.78 30.50 3.94
C ALA A 628 31.19 30.95 4.41
N GLY A 629 31.82 31.90 3.71
CA GLY A 629 33.12 32.46 4.04
C GLY A 629 33.11 33.32 5.29
N THR A 630 32.10 34.18 5.49
CA THR A 630 31.99 34.97 6.74
C THR A 630 31.78 34.09 7.96
N ARG A 631 30.94 33.05 7.86
CA ARG A 631 30.71 32.09 8.94
C ARG A 631 31.96 31.28 9.30
N LYS A 632 32.83 31.00 8.33
CA LYS A 632 34.11 30.31 8.54
C LYS A 632 35.26 31.23 8.96
N GLY A 633 34.98 32.49 9.30
CA GLY A 633 36.01 33.47 9.67
C GLY A 633 36.89 33.95 8.50
N GLN A 634 36.53 33.60 7.26
CA GLN A 634 37.17 34.02 6.01
C GLN A 634 36.35 35.10 5.28
N GLY A 635 35.55 35.85 6.02
CA GLY A 635 34.75 36.96 5.49
C GLY A 635 35.61 38.08 4.92
N PRO A 636 35.01 39.05 4.20
CA PRO A 636 35.76 40.05 3.46
C PRO A 636 36.71 40.88 4.34
N GLY A 637 36.45 41.03 5.65
CA GLY A 637 37.38 41.66 6.61
C GLY A 637 37.83 43.08 6.20
N ASN A 638 37.13 43.68 5.23
CA ASN A 638 37.47 44.94 4.58
C ASN A 638 36.19 45.73 4.30
N ASP A 639 36.28 47.04 4.51
CA ASP A 639 35.17 47.97 4.27
C ASP A 639 35.03 48.37 2.79
N ILE A 640 35.98 47.93 1.95
CA ILE A 640 36.12 48.32 0.54
C ILE A 640 35.15 47.50 -0.35
N GLY A 641 34.62 46.37 0.15
CA GLY A 641 33.71 45.49 -0.59
C GLY A 641 34.41 44.54 -1.57
N LEU A 642 35.67 44.17 -1.31
CA LEU A 642 36.41 43.21 -2.12
C LEU A 642 36.36 41.81 -1.50
N CYS A 643 36.39 40.76 -2.32
CA CYS A 643 36.61 39.39 -1.81
C CYS A 643 38.03 39.24 -1.24
N SER A 644 38.23 38.24 -0.37
CA SER A 644 39.52 37.98 0.30
C SER A 644 40.71 37.91 -0.66
N THR A 645 40.54 37.32 -1.85
CA THR A 645 41.60 37.22 -2.86
C THR A 645 41.89 38.54 -3.58
N CYS A 646 40.88 39.38 -3.84
CA CYS A 646 41.10 40.70 -4.44
C CYS A 646 41.70 41.69 -3.43
N PHE A 647 41.37 41.52 -2.15
CA PHE A 647 41.85 42.36 -1.06
C PHE A 647 43.25 41.98 -0.57
N GLY A 648 43.65 40.70 -0.62
CA GLY A 648 44.96 40.22 -0.15
C GLY A 648 46.16 41.08 -0.58
N PRO A 649 46.31 41.46 -1.88
CA PRO A 649 47.41 42.31 -2.34
C PRO A 649 47.38 43.76 -1.82
N LEU A 650 46.25 44.22 -1.29
CA LEU A 650 46.04 45.57 -0.75
C LEU A 650 46.14 45.60 0.78
N TYR A 651 46.11 44.43 1.42
CA TYR A 651 46.11 44.27 2.86
C TYR A 651 47.46 44.71 3.46
N VAL A 652 47.36 45.54 4.50
CA VAL A 652 48.48 45.98 5.33
C VAL A 652 47.94 46.09 6.75
N SER A 653 48.69 45.61 7.73
CA SER A 653 48.30 45.64 9.16
C SER A 653 48.39 47.03 9.80
N LEU A 654 48.90 48.03 9.08
CA LEU A 654 49.04 49.42 9.54
C LEU A 654 47.70 50.16 9.46
N HIS A 655 47.29 50.76 10.58
CA HIS A 655 46.05 51.54 10.68
C HIS A 655 46.12 52.83 9.84
N ASP A 656 45.20 52.98 8.87
CA ASP A 656 45.12 54.12 7.94
C ASP A 656 43.72 54.78 8.03
N PRO A 657 43.50 55.69 9.00
CA PRO A 657 42.18 56.27 9.26
C PRO A 657 41.69 57.23 8.16
N GLU A 658 42.59 57.77 7.33
CA GLU A 658 42.24 58.67 6.22
C GLU A 658 42.12 57.95 4.87
N GLY A 659 42.46 56.66 4.79
CA GLY A 659 42.41 55.85 3.56
C GLY A 659 43.41 56.27 2.46
N LYS A 660 44.28 57.25 2.72
CA LYS A 660 45.21 57.83 1.74
C LYS A 660 46.28 56.82 1.32
N ALA A 661 46.76 55.98 2.23
CA ALA A 661 47.77 54.97 1.91
C ALA A 661 47.16 53.83 1.08
N LEU A 662 45.92 53.43 1.40
CA LEU A 662 45.14 52.50 0.59
C LEU A 662 44.89 53.03 -0.83
N ARG A 663 44.46 54.30 -0.96
CA ARG A 663 44.26 54.97 -2.25
C ARG A 663 45.51 54.96 -3.12
N ARG A 664 46.67 55.30 -2.55
CA ARG A 664 47.97 55.24 -3.24
C ARG A 664 48.38 53.82 -3.66
N ARG A 665 48.00 52.78 -2.91
CA ARG A 665 48.26 51.37 -3.29
C ARG A 665 47.41 50.97 -4.50
N ILE A 666 46.13 51.35 -4.51
CA ILE A 666 45.22 51.09 -5.62
C ILE A 666 45.68 51.83 -6.88
N GLU A 667 46.04 53.11 -6.76
CA GLU A 667 46.59 53.92 -7.84
C GLU A 667 47.85 53.27 -8.45
N ARG A 668 48.82 52.87 -7.61
CA ARG A 668 50.02 52.14 -8.06
C ARG A 668 49.68 50.84 -8.80
N ARG A 669 48.69 50.09 -8.32
CA ARG A 669 48.24 48.85 -8.97
C ARG A 669 47.67 49.11 -10.36
N TYR A 670 46.85 50.14 -10.53
CA TYR A 670 46.32 50.52 -11.85
C TYR A 670 47.42 51.01 -12.80
N LEU A 671 48.34 51.85 -12.32
CA LEU A 671 49.46 52.33 -13.13
C LEU A 671 50.33 51.16 -13.61
N SER A 672 50.63 50.19 -12.74
CA SER A 672 51.34 48.98 -13.14
C SER A 672 50.55 48.19 -14.19
N GLN A 673 49.24 47.96 -14.01
CA GLN A 673 48.42 47.25 -15.00
C GLN A 673 48.41 47.92 -16.38
N LEU A 674 48.40 49.26 -16.45
CA LEU A 674 48.36 50.03 -17.70
C LEU A 674 49.74 50.20 -18.37
N LEU A 675 50.80 50.31 -17.59
CA LEU A 675 52.17 50.51 -18.09
C LEU A 675 52.84 49.18 -18.47
N THR A 676 52.88 48.24 -17.54
CA THR A 676 53.60 46.95 -17.71
C THR A 676 52.68 45.85 -18.21
N GLY A 677 51.38 45.89 -17.87
CA GLY A 677 50.48 44.78 -18.11
C GLY A 677 50.64 43.66 -17.10
N CYS A 678 49.78 42.63 -17.21
CA CYS A 678 49.80 41.45 -16.35
C CYS A 678 50.44 40.21 -17.00
N ALA A 679 50.89 40.34 -18.26
CA ALA A 679 51.56 39.30 -19.06
C ALA A 679 50.76 37.99 -19.22
N LYS A 680 49.42 38.05 -19.10
CA LYS A 680 48.53 36.89 -19.21
C LYS A 680 47.72 36.94 -20.50
N ASP A 681 47.75 35.85 -21.27
CA ASP A 681 47.13 35.75 -22.60
C ASP A 681 45.59 35.63 -22.55
N TRP A 682 45.04 35.22 -21.41
CA TRP A 682 43.59 35.14 -21.18
C TRP A 682 43.01 36.40 -20.53
N CYS A 683 43.85 37.38 -20.16
CA CYS A 683 43.36 38.61 -19.55
C CYS A 683 42.50 39.37 -20.55
N ARG A 684 41.29 39.75 -20.12
CA ARG A 684 40.36 40.60 -20.90
C ARG A 684 40.01 41.93 -20.20
N ASN A 685 40.88 42.40 -19.30
CA ASN A 685 40.66 43.66 -18.60
C ASN A 685 41.05 44.85 -19.50
N GLU A 686 40.11 45.76 -19.74
CA GLU A 686 40.33 47.00 -20.51
C GLU A 686 41.29 47.97 -19.84
N TYR A 687 41.49 47.85 -18.52
CA TYR A 687 42.44 48.65 -17.75
C TYR A 687 43.77 47.90 -17.53
N CYS A 688 44.16 47.06 -18.48
CA CYS A 688 45.44 46.37 -18.51
C CYS A 688 46.04 46.36 -19.90
N ARG A 689 47.34 46.64 -20.05
CA ARG A 689 48.03 46.58 -21.34
C ARG A 689 47.86 45.23 -22.04
N SER A 690 48.13 44.13 -21.32
CA SER A 690 47.96 42.78 -21.85
C SER A 690 46.50 42.48 -22.19
N GLY A 691 45.55 42.97 -21.38
CA GLY A 691 44.13 42.78 -21.66
C GLY A 691 43.64 43.53 -22.91
N ARG A 692 44.11 44.76 -23.12
CA ARG A 692 43.85 45.55 -24.34
C ARG A 692 44.37 44.85 -25.59
N LYS A 693 45.61 44.33 -25.53
CA LYS A 693 46.20 43.52 -26.60
C LYS A 693 45.32 42.31 -26.95
N ASN A 694 44.86 41.58 -25.94
CA ASN A 694 44.02 40.39 -26.13
C ASN A 694 42.60 40.72 -26.62
N LEU A 695 42.13 41.95 -26.39
CA LEU A 695 40.85 42.48 -26.91
C LEU A 695 40.97 43.07 -28.33
N GLY A 696 42.14 42.93 -28.98
CA GLY A 696 42.37 43.42 -30.35
C GLY A 696 42.72 44.91 -30.45
N GLN A 697 43.00 45.58 -29.34
CA GLN A 697 43.56 46.93 -29.34
C GLN A 697 45.07 46.89 -29.62
N PRO A 698 45.67 47.96 -30.18
CA PRO A 698 47.11 48.02 -30.41
C PRO A 698 47.90 47.79 -29.11
N ASP A 699 48.99 47.01 -29.16
CA ASP A 699 49.90 46.75 -28.03
C ASP A 699 50.74 47.99 -27.71
N GLN A 700 50.08 49.01 -27.16
CA GLN A 700 50.68 50.27 -26.79
C GLN A 700 50.55 50.47 -25.28
N SER A 701 51.67 50.71 -24.60
CA SER A 701 51.66 51.14 -23.21
C SER A 701 51.01 52.51 -23.11
N VAL A 702 50.05 52.68 -22.21
CA VAL A 702 49.46 54.00 -21.94
C VAL A 702 50.50 54.82 -21.17
N PRO A 703 51.03 55.93 -21.72
CA PRO A 703 52.02 56.73 -21.01
C PRO A 703 51.40 57.29 -19.72
N THR A 704 52.23 57.52 -18.69
CA THR A 704 51.76 57.96 -17.36
C THR A 704 50.88 59.22 -17.42
N LYS A 705 51.14 60.12 -18.37
CA LYS A 705 50.36 61.33 -18.64
C LYS A 705 48.88 61.04 -18.95
N ASP A 706 48.62 59.93 -19.64
CA ASP A 706 47.28 59.53 -20.10
C ASP A 706 46.64 58.49 -19.16
N ALA A 707 47.45 57.73 -18.42
CA ALA A 707 46.98 56.74 -17.46
C ALA A 707 46.35 57.38 -16.19
N ILE A 708 46.90 58.49 -15.69
CA ILE A 708 46.41 59.16 -14.49
C ILE A 708 44.97 59.70 -14.66
N PRO A 709 44.63 60.41 -15.76
CA PRO A 709 43.25 60.84 -16.03
C PRO A 709 42.23 59.69 -16.10
N LEU A 710 42.65 58.51 -16.61
CA LEU A 710 41.78 57.33 -16.71
C LEU A 710 41.46 56.69 -15.36
N VAL A 711 42.38 56.75 -14.39
CA VAL A 711 42.24 56.10 -13.08
C VAL A 711 41.60 57.02 -12.05
N LYS A 712 41.77 58.34 -12.18
CA LYS A 712 41.28 59.37 -11.25
C LYS A 712 39.78 59.25 -10.91
N PRO A 713 38.86 58.96 -11.85
CA PRO A 713 37.43 58.77 -11.54
C PRO A 713 37.16 57.58 -10.59
N PHE A 714 37.93 56.49 -10.71
CA PHE A 714 37.76 55.31 -9.85
C PHE A 714 38.27 55.52 -8.42
N LEU A 715 39.17 56.49 -8.22
CA LEU A 715 39.74 56.84 -6.92
C LEU A 715 38.93 57.93 -6.19
N GLN A 716 37.91 58.50 -6.82
CA GLN A 716 37.06 59.53 -6.22
C GLN A 716 36.18 58.93 -5.12
N GLY A 717 36.17 59.54 -3.92
CA GLY A 717 35.43 59.04 -2.76
C GLY A 717 36.21 58.07 -1.86
N MET A 718 37.46 57.75 -2.18
CA MET A 718 38.31 56.82 -1.39
C MET A 718 38.89 57.41 -0.08
N ASP A 719 38.21 58.38 0.52
CA ASP A 719 38.71 59.18 1.66
C ASP A 719 38.10 58.75 3.01
N GLY A 720 37.72 57.46 3.13
CA GLY A 720 37.24 56.86 4.39
C GLY A 720 35.75 57.04 4.72
N LYS A 721 34.97 57.75 3.89
CA LYS A 721 33.53 58.02 4.13
C LYS A 721 32.54 57.22 3.25
N GLY A 722 33.04 56.26 2.47
CA GLY A 722 32.22 55.40 1.62
C GLY A 722 32.94 54.95 0.36
N TYR A 723 32.79 53.68 0.01
CA TYR A 723 33.57 53.00 -1.03
C TYR A 723 32.67 52.53 -2.18
N HIS A 724 32.21 53.46 -3.03
CA HIS A 724 31.15 53.17 -4.03
C HIS A 724 31.60 53.09 -5.50
N THR A 725 32.81 53.55 -5.86
CA THR A 725 33.29 53.52 -7.25
C THR A 725 33.69 52.12 -7.71
N PRO A 726 33.41 51.67 -8.94
CA PRO A 726 33.82 50.33 -9.39
C PRO A 726 35.35 50.20 -9.48
N LEU A 727 35.86 48.98 -9.26
CA LEU A 727 37.28 48.65 -9.41
C LEU A 727 37.49 47.64 -10.55
N HIS A 728 38.61 47.75 -11.27
CA HIS A 728 38.94 46.95 -12.45
C HIS A 728 40.35 46.38 -12.34
N PHE A 729 40.55 45.50 -11.35
CA PHE A 729 41.84 44.81 -11.19
C PHE A 729 41.92 43.57 -12.06
N CYS A 730 43.13 43.24 -12.50
CA CYS A 730 43.39 41.91 -13.06
C CYS A 730 43.18 40.83 -11.98
N VAL A 731 42.42 39.81 -12.33
CA VAL A 731 42.11 38.64 -11.47
C VAL A 731 42.79 37.38 -12.02
N ASP A 732 42.55 36.24 -11.41
CA ASP A 732 42.90 34.90 -11.89
C ASP A 732 41.97 34.43 -13.02
N GLU A 733 42.43 33.44 -13.80
CA GLU A 733 41.73 32.95 -14.99
C GLU A 733 40.34 32.42 -14.65
N ARG A 734 40.24 31.67 -13.55
CA ARG A 734 38.98 31.10 -13.07
C ARG A 734 37.98 32.20 -12.71
N ALA A 735 38.38 33.21 -11.93
CA ALA A 735 37.47 34.30 -11.57
C ALA A 735 37.02 35.11 -12.79
N GLN A 736 37.91 35.33 -13.77
CA GLN A 736 37.54 36.05 -14.99
C GLN A 736 36.59 35.24 -15.87
N LYS A 737 36.86 33.95 -16.06
CA LYS A 737 35.97 33.03 -16.79
C LYS A 737 34.60 32.92 -16.13
N CYS A 738 34.56 32.72 -14.81
CA CYS A 738 33.31 32.66 -14.05
C CYS A 738 32.50 33.95 -14.17
N ARG A 739 33.17 35.13 -14.21
CA ARG A 739 32.49 36.41 -14.42
C ARG A 739 31.81 36.47 -15.78
N THR A 740 32.53 36.13 -16.85
CA THR A 740 31.98 36.14 -18.22
C THR A 740 30.83 35.14 -18.35
N LEU A 741 30.99 33.93 -17.81
CA LEU A 741 29.92 32.93 -17.80
C LEU A 741 28.70 33.40 -16.99
N ALA A 742 28.90 34.05 -15.83
CA ALA A 742 27.80 34.59 -15.02
C ALA A 742 27.01 35.67 -15.79
N GLU A 743 27.69 36.54 -16.53
CA GLU A 743 27.08 37.58 -17.35
C GLU A 743 26.29 36.98 -18.52
N MET A 744 26.80 35.92 -19.15
CA MET A 744 26.07 35.16 -20.17
C MET A 744 24.80 34.52 -19.57
N MET A 745 24.92 33.83 -18.43
CA MET A 745 23.79 33.20 -17.75
C MET A 745 22.74 34.22 -17.26
N ALA A 746 23.17 35.40 -16.81
CA ALA A 746 22.27 36.47 -16.41
C ALA A 746 21.58 37.17 -17.61
N ALA A 747 22.15 37.02 -18.81
CA ALA A 747 21.56 37.53 -20.06
C ALA A 747 20.59 36.53 -20.71
N GLU A 748 20.66 35.25 -20.37
CA GLU A 748 19.67 34.24 -20.78
C GLU A 748 18.28 34.64 -20.27
N ARG A 749 17.33 34.84 -21.19
CA ARG A 749 15.91 35.05 -20.88
C ARG A 749 15.14 33.76 -21.09
N GLY A 750 14.18 33.48 -20.21
CA GLY A 750 13.23 32.38 -20.39
C GLY A 750 12.41 32.50 -21.68
N ILE A 751 11.78 31.39 -22.11
CA ILE A 751 11.01 31.27 -23.37
C ILE A 751 9.88 32.31 -23.47
N GLU A 752 9.35 32.79 -22.34
CA GLU A 752 8.28 33.80 -22.27
C GLU A 752 8.80 35.24 -22.02
N GLY A 753 10.11 35.47 -22.06
CA GLY A 753 10.72 36.76 -21.70
C GLY A 753 10.62 37.11 -20.20
N LYS A 754 9.88 36.31 -19.42
CA LYS A 754 9.84 36.28 -17.96
C LYS A 754 10.54 35.00 -17.51
N GLY A 755 11.59 35.15 -16.71
CA GLY A 755 12.46 34.04 -16.31
C GLY A 755 13.92 34.38 -16.54
N GLY A 756 14.74 34.07 -15.54
CA GLY A 756 16.16 34.42 -15.49
C GLY A 756 16.58 34.79 -14.07
N TYR A 757 17.86 34.63 -13.76
CA TYR A 757 18.43 34.88 -12.44
C TYR A 757 19.16 36.22 -12.40
N ALA A 758 19.20 36.88 -11.24
CA ALA A 758 20.00 38.08 -11.07
C ALA A 758 21.50 37.75 -11.16
N LEU A 759 22.32 38.71 -11.59
CA LEU A 759 23.76 38.49 -11.82
C LEU A 759 24.47 38.04 -10.54
N GLU A 760 24.03 38.58 -9.41
CA GLU A 760 24.46 38.21 -8.06
C GLU A 760 24.39 36.70 -7.85
N TRP A 761 23.25 36.10 -8.17
CA TRP A 761 23.01 34.68 -8.03
C TRP A 761 23.82 33.85 -9.03
N CYS A 762 23.94 34.30 -10.28
CA CYS A 762 24.75 33.61 -11.29
C CYS A 762 26.24 33.54 -10.88
N VAL A 763 26.78 34.62 -10.31
CA VAL A 763 28.15 34.64 -9.80
C VAL A 763 28.31 33.70 -8.60
N ALA A 764 27.35 33.70 -7.67
CA ALA A 764 27.39 32.79 -6.51
C ALA A 764 27.32 31.31 -6.92
N ALA A 765 26.48 30.97 -7.90
CA ALA A 765 26.35 29.61 -8.41
C ALA A 765 27.66 29.10 -9.04
N LEU A 766 28.30 29.92 -9.88
CA LEU A 766 29.57 29.55 -10.51
C LEU A 766 30.74 29.51 -9.52
N GLU A 767 30.71 30.33 -8.47
CA GLU A 767 31.67 30.24 -7.38
C GLU A 767 31.52 28.91 -6.61
N ALA A 768 30.29 28.53 -6.24
CA ALA A 768 29.98 27.30 -5.50
C ALA A 768 30.32 26.02 -6.29
N GLU A 769 30.01 25.98 -7.58
CA GLU A 769 30.22 24.82 -8.46
C GLU A 769 31.52 24.86 -9.27
N ALA A 770 32.44 25.74 -8.88
CA ALA A 770 33.77 25.86 -9.48
C ALA A 770 33.81 26.10 -11.00
N GLY A 771 32.77 26.75 -11.55
CA GLY A 771 32.70 27.16 -12.97
C GLY A 771 32.01 26.16 -13.90
N ASP A 772 31.39 25.10 -13.37
CA ASP A 772 30.56 24.15 -14.13
C ASP A 772 29.17 24.75 -14.39
N LEU A 773 28.77 24.85 -15.66
CA LEU A 773 27.53 25.51 -16.09
C LEU A 773 26.27 24.73 -15.71
N ASP A 774 26.27 23.40 -15.87
CA ASP A 774 25.06 22.59 -15.65
C ASP A 774 24.77 22.44 -14.16
N ARG A 775 25.83 22.28 -13.36
CA ARG A 775 25.72 22.30 -11.91
C ARG A 775 25.34 23.67 -11.38
N ALA A 776 25.88 24.76 -11.94
CA ALA A 776 25.48 26.12 -11.57
C ALA A 776 23.99 26.38 -11.88
N ARG A 777 23.45 25.91 -13.01
CA ARG A 777 22.02 26.00 -13.32
C ARG A 777 21.16 25.22 -12.32
N SER A 778 21.61 24.02 -11.93
CA SER A 778 20.92 23.20 -10.93
C SER A 778 20.92 23.88 -9.54
N TRP A 779 22.05 24.47 -9.15
CA TRP A 779 22.18 25.25 -7.93
C TRP A 779 21.25 26.48 -7.93
N LEU A 780 21.13 27.19 -9.05
CA LEU A 780 20.22 28.33 -9.18
C LEU A 780 18.76 27.93 -9.02
N LYS A 781 18.33 26.80 -9.60
CA LYS A 781 16.97 26.27 -9.42
C LYS A 781 16.67 25.95 -7.96
N ALA A 782 17.64 25.36 -7.25
CA ALA A 782 17.49 24.96 -5.86
C ALA A 782 17.52 26.14 -4.86
N TRP A 783 18.33 27.17 -5.12
CA TRP A 783 18.71 28.13 -4.07
C TRP A 783 18.49 29.61 -4.40
N ALA A 784 18.19 29.96 -5.65
CA ALA A 784 18.00 31.35 -6.06
C ALA A 784 16.54 31.63 -6.46
N PRO A 785 15.99 32.80 -6.11
CA PRO A 785 14.74 33.28 -6.68
C PRO A 785 14.95 33.74 -8.12
N GLN A 786 13.99 33.45 -8.99
CA GLN A 786 13.97 34.03 -10.33
C GLN A 786 13.59 35.50 -10.26
N ARG A 787 13.98 36.30 -11.25
CA ARG A 787 13.66 37.75 -11.30
C ARG A 787 12.15 38.04 -11.27
N ALA A 788 11.32 37.12 -11.78
CA ALA A 788 9.86 37.24 -11.73
C ALA A 788 9.30 36.97 -10.31
N GLU A 789 9.98 36.14 -9.52
CA GLU A 789 9.58 35.76 -8.16
C GLU A 789 10.08 36.78 -7.12
N ALA A 790 11.22 37.43 -7.37
CA ALA A 790 11.88 38.35 -6.43
C ALA A 790 11.19 39.74 -6.30
N GLY A 791 10.13 40.00 -7.08
CA GLY A 791 9.41 41.28 -7.12
C GLY A 791 7.96 41.21 -6.62
N GLN A 792 7.51 40.06 -6.13
CA GLN A 792 6.29 39.87 -5.33
C GLN A 792 6.68 39.87 -3.85
#